data_AF-A0AAE2ZKE4-F1
#
_entry.id   AF-A0AAE2ZKE4-F1
#
_cell.length_a   1.000
_cell.length_b   1.000
_cell.length_c   1.000
_cell.angle_alpha   90.00
_cell.angle_beta   90.00
_cell.angle_gamma   90.00
#
_symmetry.space_group_name_H-M   'P 1'
#
loop_
_entity.id
_entity.type
_entity.pdbx_description
1 polymer ?
#
loop_
_entity_poly.entity_id
_entity_poly.type
_entity_poly.pdbx_seq_one_letter_code
_entity_poly.pdbx_strand_id
1 'polypeptide(L)'
;MNIHHAQIRLTVNGEGRSLSSSPATRLSDVLREELSLPGTKSGCDAGDCGACTVLVDGEPVCSCLTPVAQMTGKSVRTIEGLQTETLSALQESFLRHGAAQCGICTPGMLIAATALLEDHPKPDRKEVEDALGGVLCRCTGYSKIVEAVCGAHALKERAPAPSAGAAIGSRIERLDGHDKVAGTERYGADDWPAGGLLVRAIRSPHNHAHFRFGDIEAWIARKDGVEAVFTASDIPGENSYSVIPAFADQPALAESCARFAGEAVAIVAGDPEIIRDLDLSDFPVEWDAQTPLMEPAEARDAAAARIHADREGNILIAGKVVTGDADAAMAGAAYTARAEFSTGYVEHAYIEPEAGSAWMDGNVLTIRACTQAPHMDLQDTSRVLGLPNGALRIIPAAAGGGFGSKLDVSLQPLIGLVTLKTGRPCRMVFTRQESMASTTKRHPSIMAATIGADAEGRIQAMRFDGDFNTGAYSSWGPTVAVRVPVHATGPYRTPNYHAVARAVHTHGPVSGAFRGFGVPQAALIQELLYEDIAEAGGFDRLELRRLNALRDGDHSVCGQEMNGAGIAECLDALVPHWKQALEECESSNAASETMKRGVGVASCWYGCGNTGLSNPSTVRLGVTSEGRLKLHQGATDIGQGSNTVITQICADALGVPIDRFELVGPDTALTPDCGKTSASRQTYVTGKAAEKAGAALREQILRFSNRAADARIEIDPGSGVIRVVDDETTLIAVSDMEPNELGYCLSAEETYDPPTVGLDENGQGIPYAVYGYGAQMAVVDVDTALGRVYVRRVVAAHDLGRVINPMLAEGQIEGGIAQGLGMALMEEYLPGRTANLHDYLIPTIGDIPDIETIFIEKPDPEGPSGAKGLGEHALIPTAPAILNAIRHACGARLTRLPALPHRVLAAIRAKETTS
;
A
#
# COMPACT_ATOMS: atom_id res chain seq x y z
N MET A 1 48.17 4.01 17.81
CA MET A 1 46.83 4.17 18.41
C MET A 1 45.85 4.04 17.27
N ASN A 2 45.06 2.96 17.24
CA ASN A 2 44.01 2.79 16.24
C ASN A 2 42.96 3.86 16.49
N ILE A 3 42.93 4.89 15.64
CA ILE A 3 41.98 6.02 15.73
C ILE A 3 40.56 5.55 15.33
N HIS A 4 40.41 4.28 14.93
CA HIS A 4 39.17 3.73 14.38
C HIS A 4 38.09 3.45 15.42
N HIS A 5 38.42 3.17 16.70
CA HIS A 5 37.42 2.85 17.73
C HIS A 5 37.73 3.61 19.03
N ALA A 6 36.68 4.18 19.66
CA ALA A 6 36.76 4.83 20.96
C ALA A 6 35.90 4.11 21.99
N GLN A 7 36.31 4.15 23.26
CA GLN A 7 35.47 3.69 24.36
C GLN A 7 34.39 4.74 24.64
N ILE A 8 33.14 4.36 24.40
CA ILE A 8 31.97 5.21 24.59
C ILE A 8 31.17 4.66 25.76
N ARG A 9 30.85 5.53 26.72
CA ARG A 9 30.06 5.18 27.90
C ARG A 9 28.78 5.99 27.92
N LEU A 10 27.64 5.33 27.96
CA LEU A 10 26.32 5.95 27.95
C LEU A 10 25.35 5.12 28.80
N THR A 11 24.20 5.68 29.15
CA THR A 11 23.10 4.93 29.76
C THR A 11 22.03 4.69 28.69
N VAL A 12 21.58 3.46 28.50
CA VAL A 12 20.50 3.14 27.56
C VAL A 12 19.38 2.43 28.32
N ASN A 13 18.17 2.99 28.29
CA ASN A 13 17.00 2.48 29.01
C ASN A 13 17.28 2.23 30.51
N GLY A 14 18.06 3.10 31.14
CA GLY A 14 18.45 2.98 32.55
C GLY A 14 19.67 2.11 32.84
N GLU A 15 20.20 1.39 31.85
CA GLU A 15 21.38 0.52 32.00
C GLU A 15 22.66 1.18 31.49
N GLY A 16 23.73 1.17 32.29
CA GLY A 16 25.05 1.66 31.87
C GLY A 16 25.69 0.73 30.83
N ARG A 17 26.10 1.28 29.68
CA ARG A 17 26.75 0.58 28.57
C ARG A 17 28.16 1.14 28.35
N SER A 18 29.11 0.26 28.05
CA SER A 18 30.47 0.61 27.58
C SER A 18 30.72 -0.09 26.26
N LEU A 19 30.89 0.67 25.19
CA LEU A 19 31.00 0.18 23.81
C LEU A 19 32.32 0.60 23.20
N SER A 20 32.80 -0.17 22.23
CA SER A 20 34.01 0.12 21.46
C SER A 20 33.64 0.26 19.99
N SER A 21 33.15 1.45 19.60
CA SER A 21 32.68 1.73 18.24
C SER A 21 33.44 2.90 17.62
N SER A 22 33.34 3.06 16.31
CA SER A 22 33.86 4.26 15.64
C SER A 22 33.13 5.51 16.17
N PRO A 23 33.84 6.60 16.49
CA PRO A 23 33.22 7.83 16.99
C PRO A 23 32.11 8.39 16.06
N ALA A 24 32.22 8.12 14.77
CA ALA A 24 31.30 8.60 13.74
C ALA A 24 30.13 7.65 13.45
N THR A 25 30.10 6.44 14.02
CA THR A 25 28.97 5.51 13.85
C THR A 25 27.68 6.17 14.28
N ARG A 26 26.61 5.97 13.53
CA ARG A 26 25.29 6.51 13.87
C ARG A 26 24.75 5.81 15.10
N LEU A 27 24.08 6.56 15.97
CA LEU A 27 23.43 6.01 17.16
C LEU A 27 22.40 4.94 16.79
N SER A 28 21.68 5.11 15.67
CA SER A 28 20.75 4.10 15.15
C SER A 28 21.41 2.74 14.92
N ASP A 29 22.62 2.72 14.36
CA ASP A 29 23.34 1.49 14.03
C ASP A 29 23.85 0.83 15.30
N VAL A 30 24.34 1.62 16.26
CA VAL A 30 24.78 1.12 17.57
C VAL A 30 23.61 0.52 18.34
N LEU A 31 22.47 1.21 18.40
CA LEU A 31 21.27 0.71 19.08
C LEU A 31 20.80 -0.60 18.45
N ARG A 32 20.69 -0.64 17.12
CA ARG A 32 20.11 -1.80 16.41
C ARG A 32 21.06 -2.99 16.31
N GLU A 33 22.31 -2.76 15.91
CA GLU A 33 23.24 -3.82 15.52
C GLU A 33 24.20 -4.21 16.65
N GLU A 34 24.65 -3.26 17.51
CA GLU A 34 25.55 -3.59 18.64
C GLU A 34 24.78 -3.90 19.93
N LEU A 35 23.67 -3.20 20.21
CA LEU A 35 22.87 -3.36 21.43
C LEU A 35 21.62 -4.23 21.24
N SER A 36 21.33 -4.67 20.01
CA SER A 36 20.14 -5.49 19.70
C SER A 36 18.82 -4.85 20.15
N LEU A 37 18.68 -3.54 19.94
CA LEU A 37 17.47 -2.73 20.19
C LEU A 37 16.81 -2.30 18.86
N PRO A 38 16.14 -3.24 18.17
CA PRO A 38 15.57 -3.06 16.83
C PRO A 38 14.29 -2.20 16.84
N GLY A 39 13.75 -1.85 18.00
CA GLY A 39 12.56 -1.00 18.13
C GLY A 39 12.82 0.42 17.62
N THR A 40 14.07 0.86 17.65
CA THR A 40 14.52 2.06 16.92
C THR A 40 14.55 1.75 15.42
N LYS A 41 13.50 2.12 14.69
CA LYS A 41 13.37 1.81 13.26
C LYS A 41 14.17 2.79 12.40
N SER A 42 14.77 2.31 11.31
CA SER A 42 15.44 3.17 10.32
C SER A 42 14.71 3.11 8.98
N GLY A 43 14.42 4.27 8.40
CA GLY A 43 13.60 4.41 7.19
C GLY A 43 14.25 5.27 6.09
N CYS A 44 14.29 6.58 6.29
CA CYS A 44 14.95 7.52 5.35
C CYS A 44 16.48 7.56 5.50
N ASP A 45 16.96 7.20 6.70
CA ASP A 45 18.35 7.29 7.13
C ASP A 45 19.01 8.68 6.87
N ALA A 46 18.19 9.75 6.94
CA ALA A 46 18.58 11.13 6.64
C ALA A 46 17.91 12.18 7.57
N GLY A 47 17.18 11.73 8.60
CA GLY A 47 16.46 12.61 9.54
C GLY A 47 15.08 13.09 9.08
N ASP A 48 14.65 12.73 7.87
CA ASP A 48 13.40 13.21 7.27
C ASP A 48 12.13 12.52 7.83
N CYS A 49 12.22 11.23 8.21
CA CYS A 49 11.02 10.43 8.55
C CYS A 49 10.71 10.31 10.04
N GLY A 50 11.65 10.64 10.94
CA GLY A 50 11.46 10.48 12.39
C GLY A 50 11.23 9.06 12.92
N ALA A 51 11.27 8.01 12.10
CA ALA A 51 11.07 6.62 12.57
C ALA A 51 12.13 6.17 13.59
N CYS A 52 13.31 6.80 13.56
CA CYS A 52 14.46 6.52 14.41
C CYS A 52 14.53 7.40 15.67
N THR A 53 13.45 8.12 15.99
CA THR A 53 13.43 9.05 17.14
C THR A 53 13.66 8.29 18.45
N VAL A 54 14.62 8.79 19.22
CA VAL A 54 14.95 8.36 20.59
C VAL A 54 14.99 9.60 21.49
N LEU A 55 14.92 9.43 22.82
CA LEU A 55 15.16 10.54 23.74
C LEU A 55 16.60 10.53 24.19
N VAL A 56 17.29 11.67 24.07
CA VAL A 56 18.63 11.90 24.60
C VAL A 56 18.54 12.95 25.68
N ASP A 57 18.80 12.55 26.93
CA ASP A 57 18.63 13.39 28.12
C ASP A 57 17.24 14.05 28.22
N GLY A 58 16.20 13.34 27.76
CA GLY A 58 14.80 13.80 27.75
C GLY A 58 14.32 14.36 26.40
N GLU A 59 15.24 14.79 25.53
CA GLU A 59 14.90 15.49 24.29
C GLU A 59 14.79 14.54 23.09
N PRO A 60 13.77 14.68 22.21
CA PRO A 60 13.63 13.86 21.01
C PRO A 60 14.70 14.17 19.97
N VAL A 61 15.41 13.13 19.52
CA VAL A 61 16.51 13.24 18.54
C VAL A 61 16.41 12.12 17.50
N CYS A 62 16.69 12.45 16.23
CA CYS A 62 16.88 11.46 15.16
C CYS A 62 18.21 10.71 15.33
N SER A 63 18.16 9.48 15.81
CA SER A 63 19.36 8.66 16.05
C SER A 63 20.20 8.39 14.79
N CYS A 64 19.61 8.40 13.60
CA CYS A 64 20.33 8.26 12.33
C CYS A 64 21.25 9.44 11.98
N LEU A 65 21.00 10.63 12.55
CA LEU A 65 21.84 11.82 12.36
C LEU A 65 22.83 12.05 13.52
N THR A 66 22.83 11.17 14.51
CA THR A 66 23.55 11.39 15.78
C THR A 66 24.78 10.48 15.85
N PRO A 67 26.00 11.03 15.80
CA PRO A 67 27.21 10.25 16.04
C PRO A 67 27.27 9.75 17.47
N VAL A 68 27.59 8.47 17.66
CA VAL A 68 27.60 7.82 18.97
C VAL A 68 28.62 8.46 19.95
N ALA A 69 29.70 9.08 19.45
CA ALA A 69 30.65 9.80 20.30
C ALA A 69 30.00 10.91 21.14
N GLN A 70 28.95 11.55 20.62
CA GLN A 70 28.22 12.60 21.33
C GLN A 70 27.40 12.06 22.51
N MET A 71 27.20 10.75 22.60
CA MET A 71 26.41 10.10 23.65
C MET A 71 27.20 9.80 24.91
N THR A 72 28.51 10.11 24.92
CA THR A 72 29.34 9.88 26.11
C THR A 72 28.79 10.64 27.33
N GLY A 73 28.41 9.91 28.37
CA GLY A 73 27.83 10.44 29.61
C GLY A 73 26.34 10.76 29.54
N LYS A 74 25.68 10.55 28.39
CA LYS A 74 24.26 10.85 28.19
C LYS A 74 23.37 9.65 28.48
N SER A 75 22.09 9.92 28.72
CA SER A 75 21.02 8.92 28.81
C SER A 75 20.23 8.85 27.50
N VAL A 76 20.06 7.65 26.97
CA VAL A 76 19.26 7.35 25.78
C VAL A 76 18.07 6.49 26.17
N ARG A 77 16.85 6.92 25.84
CA ARG A 77 15.62 6.11 25.99
C ARG A 77 15.02 5.80 24.63
N THR A 78 14.77 4.52 24.40
CA THR A 78 14.19 3.94 23.18
C THR A 78 12.78 3.42 23.48
N ILE A 79 12.08 2.89 22.48
CA ILE A 79 10.73 2.31 22.66
C ILE A 79 10.74 1.14 23.66
N GLU A 80 11.81 0.36 23.67
CA GLU A 80 12.03 -0.75 24.61
C GLU A 80 12.11 -0.25 26.06
N GLY A 81 12.46 1.02 26.28
CA GLY A 81 12.48 1.65 27.60
C GLY A 81 11.15 2.25 28.05
N LEU A 82 10.11 2.25 27.22
CA LEU A 82 8.76 2.72 27.60
C LEU A 82 7.93 1.63 28.31
N GLN A 83 8.24 0.36 28.03
CA GLN A 83 7.57 -0.79 28.63
C GLN A 83 8.49 -1.46 29.66
N THR A 84 7.91 -1.92 30.77
CA THR A 84 8.59 -2.82 31.72
C THR A 84 7.94 -4.21 31.62
N GLU A 85 6.89 -4.47 32.37
CA GLU A 85 6.10 -5.72 32.32
C GLU A 85 4.78 -5.55 31.56
N THR A 86 4.27 -4.32 31.45
CA THR A 86 3.03 -3.97 30.76
C THR A 86 3.24 -2.77 29.84
N LEU A 87 2.33 -2.59 28.88
CA LEU A 87 2.31 -1.40 28.03
C LEU A 87 2.09 -0.13 28.87
N SER A 88 2.72 0.97 28.45
CA SER A 88 2.44 2.30 28.98
C SER A 88 1.03 2.77 28.58
N ALA A 89 0.50 3.77 29.29
CA ALA A 89 -0.81 4.31 28.98
C ALA A 89 -0.90 4.86 27.54
N LEU A 90 0.18 5.44 27.03
CA LEU A 90 0.25 5.91 25.64
C LEU A 90 0.19 4.76 24.63
N GLN A 91 0.91 3.66 24.89
CA GLN A 91 0.89 2.47 24.04
C GLN A 91 -0.51 1.83 24.00
N GLU A 92 -1.18 1.70 25.15
CA GLU A 92 -2.56 1.23 25.21
C GLU A 92 -3.52 2.17 24.47
N SER A 93 -3.32 3.49 24.57
CA SER A 93 -4.14 4.47 23.85
C SER A 93 -3.99 4.30 22.33
N PHE A 94 -2.77 4.09 21.84
CA PHE A 94 -2.52 3.84 20.42
C PHE A 94 -3.24 2.58 19.91
N LEU A 95 -3.24 1.50 20.70
CA LEU A 95 -4.00 0.28 20.38
C LEU A 95 -5.50 0.55 20.29
N ARG A 96 -6.06 1.20 21.30
CA ARG A 96 -7.51 1.43 21.42
C ARG A 96 -8.08 2.37 20.35
N HIS A 97 -7.27 3.27 19.82
CA HIS A 97 -7.67 4.18 18.74
C HIS A 97 -7.34 3.63 17.34
N GLY A 98 -6.64 2.50 17.23
CA GLY A 98 -6.17 2.00 15.93
C GLY A 98 -5.09 2.88 15.29
N ALA A 99 -4.30 3.57 16.11
CA ALA A 99 -3.28 4.52 15.67
C ALA A 99 -2.03 3.86 15.04
N ALA A 100 -1.94 2.53 15.05
CA ALA A 100 -0.89 1.76 14.40
C ALA A 100 -1.47 0.90 13.26
N GLN A 101 -1.01 1.12 12.03
CA GLN A 101 -1.30 0.28 10.85
C GLN A 101 -0.12 -0.63 10.50
N CYS A 102 0.79 -0.24 9.60
CA CYS A 102 1.97 -1.09 9.38
C CYS A 102 2.81 -1.21 10.65
N GLY A 103 2.92 -0.13 11.43
CA GLY A 103 3.59 -0.08 12.74
C GLY A 103 5.02 0.46 12.68
N ILE A 104 5.63 0.63 11.51
CA ILE A 104 7.05 0.99 11.40
C ILE A 104 7.37 2.38 11.97
N CYS A 105 6.46 3.35 11.86
CA CYS A 105 6.64 4.69 12.43
C CYS A 105 6.19 4.76 13.90
N THR A 106 5.48 3.74 14.40
CA THR A 106 4.86 3.76 15.72
C THR A 106 5.87 3.95 16.86
N PRO A 107 7.04 3.29 16.88
CA PRO A 107 8.08 3.58 17.89
C PRO A 107 8.50 5.05 17.95
N GLY A 108 8.81 5.67 16.80
CA GLY A 108 9.19 7.08 16.72
C GLY A 108 8.08 8.02 17.19
N MET A 109 6.82 7.72 16.81
CA MET A 109 5.63 8.47 17.25
C MET A 109 5.45 8.41 18.78
N LEU A 110 5.54 7.20 19.35
CA LEU A 110 5.38 6.98 20.79
C LEU A 110 6.47 7.68 21.58
N ILE A 111 7.71 7.65 21.11
CA ILE A 111 8.83 8.32 21.77
C ILE A 111 8.67 9.85 21.74
N ALA A 112 8.36 10.43 20.57
CA ALA A 112 8.13 11.87 20.44
C ALA A 112 6.94 12.32 21.30
N ALA A 113 5.82 11.57 21.29
CA ALA A 113 4.67 11.85 22.14
C ALA A 113 4.97 11.68 23.64
N THR A 114 5.86 10.77 24.02
CA THR A 114 6.28 10.60 25.42
C THR A 114 6.97 11.87 25.93
N ALA A 115 7.87 12.46 25.15
CA ALA A 115 8.50 13.74 25.52
C ALA A 115 7.46 14.84 25.76
N LEU A 116 6.47 14.98 24.86
CA LEU A 116 5.38 15.94 25.04
C LEU A 116 4.58 15.67 26.33
N LEU A 117 4.20 14.41 26.57
CA LEU A 117 3.31 14.07 27.70
C LEU A 117 4.00 14.17 29.07
N GLU A 118 5.32 14.06 29.14
CA GLU A 118 6.08 14.25 30.38
C GLU A 118 6.03 15.72 30.84
N ASP A 119 6.01 16.67 29.90
CA ASP A 119 5.88 18.10 30.20
C ASP A 119 4.41 18.57 30.25
N HIS A 120 3.60 18.10 29.31
CA HIS A 120 2.20 18.50 29.09
C HIS A 120 1.28 17.25 29.14
N PRO A 121 0.86 16.76 30.32
CA PRO A 121 0.10 15.50 30.44
C PRO A 121 -1.30 15.50 29.81
N LYS A 122 -1.81 16.66 29.39
CA LYS A 122 -3.14 16.83 28.76
C LYS A 122 -3.03 17.77 27.56
N PRO A 123 -2.29 17.39 26.52
CA PRO A 123 -2.00 18.28 25.42
C PRO A 123 -3.25 18.47 24.55
N ASP A 124 -3.38 19.65 23.96
CA ASP A 124 -4.35 19.88 22.90
C ASP A 124 -3.87 19.32 21.55
N ARG A 125 -4.74 19.35 20.54
CA ARG A 125 -4.42 18.85 19.21
C ARG A 125 -3.21 19.55 18.60
N LYS A 126 -3.08 20.87 18.77
CA LYS A 126 -2.02 21.65 18.14
C LYS A 126 -0.67 21.34 18.76
N GLU A 127 -0.62 21.19 20.07
CA GLU A 127 0.59 20.75 20.79
C GLU A 127 1.07 19.37 20.31
N VAL A 128 0.13 18.44 20.07
CA VAL A 128 0.46 17.12 19.51
C VAL A 128 0.96 17.21 18.07
N GLU A 129 0.29 17.99 17.21
CA GLU A 129 0.71 18.19 15.82
C GLU A 129 2.12 18.79 15.74
N ASP A 130 2.42 19.76 16.59
CA ASP A 130 3.74 20.41 16.64
C ASP A 130 4.83 19.45 17.16
N ALA A 131 4.54 18.66 18.20
CA ALA A 131 5.49 17.70 18.76
C ALA A 131 5.78 16.52 17.80
N LEU A 132 4.78 16.09 17.04
CA LEU A 132 4.90 14.94 16.12
C LEU A 132 5.23 15.33 14.68
N GLY A 133 5.35 16.62 14.37
CA GLY A 133 5.60 17.12 13.01
C GLY A 133 6.84 16.54 12.33
N GLY A 134 7.84 16.10 13.10
CA GLY A 134 9.06 15.46 12.60
C GLY A 134 8.96 13.96 12.35
N VAL A 135 7.81 13.31 12.61
CA VAL A 135 7.62 11.87 12.43
C VAL A 135 6.60 11.61 11.32
N LEU A 136 7.02 10.95 10.24
CA LEU A 136 6.17 10.69 9.09
C LEU A 136 5.36 9.39 9.26
N CYS A 137 4.10 9.41 8.84
CA CYS A 137 3.24 8.24 8.75
C CYS A 137 2.55 8.19 7.40
N ARG A 138 2.75 7.10 6.66
CA ARG A 138 2.16 6.91 5.33
C ARG A 138 0.81 6.18 5.32
N CYS A 139 0.40 5.62 6.48
CA CYS A 139 -0.73 4.68 6.55
C CYS A 139 -2.00 5.26 7.16
N THR A 140 -1.89 6.05 8.23
CA THR A 140 -3.04 6.35 9.09
C THR A 140 -3.76 7.64 8.76
N GLY A 141 -3.13 8.56 8.02
CA GLY A 141 -3.66 9.92 7.90
C GLY A 141 -3.65 10.70 9.22
N TYR A 142 -2.84 10.29 10.20
CA TYR A 142 -2.54 10.99 11.46
C TYR A 142 -3.69 11.25 12.46
N SER A 143 -4.96 11.35 12.04
CA SER A 143 -6.08 11.69 12.94
C SER A 143 -6.16 10.79 14.18
N LYS A 144 -6.10 9.46 14.00
CA LYS A 144 -6.09 8.51 15.13
C LYS A 144 -4.84 8.58 16.00
N ILE A 145 -3.70 9.01 15.45
CA ILE A 145 -2.48 9.23 16.24
C ILE A 145 -2.68 10.43 17.17
N VAL A 146 -3.21 11.54 16.64
CA VAL A 146 -3.51 12.74 17.42
C VAL A 146 -4.51 12.44 18.53
N GLU A 147 -5.63 11.79 18.18
CA GLU A 147 -6.65 11.36 19.15
C GLU A 147 -6.06 10.47 20.26
N ALA A 148 -5.18 9.52 19.90
CA ALA A 148 -4.54 8.63 20.86
C ALA A 148 -3.63 9.38 21.85
N VAL A 149 -2.86 10.36 21.40
CA VAL A 149 -1.97 11.15 22.28
C VAL A 149 -2.79 12.05 23.20
N CYS A 150 -3.75 12.82 22.65
CA CYS A 150 -4.63 13.67 23.46
C CYS A 150 -5.40 12.85 24.50
N GLY A 151 -5.85 11.65 24.13
CA GLY A 151 -6.63 10.74 24.98
C GLY A 151 -5.82 9.90 25.98
N ALA A 152 -4.48 9.91 25.92
CA ALA A 152 -3.64 9.01 26.71
C ALA A 152 -3.81 9.17 28.24
N HIS A 153 -4.20 10.37 28.70
CA HIS A 153 -4.44 10.66 30.12
C HIS A 153 -5.78 10.10 30.65
N ALA A 154 -6.69 9.69 29.76
CA ALA A 154 -8.04 9.27 30.07
C ALA A 154 -8.38 7.97 29.31
N LEU A 155 -7.55 6.95 29.53
CA LEU A 155 -7.69 5.64 28.94
C LEU A 155 -9.08 5.02 29.20
N LYS A 156 -9.81 4.74 28.12
CA LYS A 156 -11.07 3.99 28.17
C LYS A 156 -10.79 2.53 28.50
N GLU A 157 -11.63 1.88 29.29
CA GLU A 157 -11.49 0.43 29.52
C GLU A 157 -11.48 -0.35 28.20
N ARG A 158 -10.67 -1.42 28.16
CA ARG A 158 -10.60 -2.31 27.01
C ARG A 158 -11.96 -2.97 26.83
N ALA A 159 -12.52 -2.87 25.62
CA ALA A 159 -13.75 -3.60 25.30
C ALA A 159 -13.49 -5.11 25.41
N PRO A 160 -14.41 -5.90 26.00
CA PRO A 160 -14.28 -7.33 26.02
C PRO A 160 -14.28 -7.88 24.58
N ALA A 161 -13.67 -9.05 24.39
CA ALA A 161 -13.77 -9.75 23.12
C ALA A 161 -15.25 -10.00 22.77
N PRO A 162 -15.65 -9.82 21.50
CA PRO A 162 -17.02 -10.06 21.08
C PRO A 162 -17.41 -11.52 21.35
N SER A 163 -18.66 -11.73 21.75
CA SER A 163 -19.22 -13.07 21.89
C SER A 163 -19.24 -13.80 20.54
N ALA A 164 -19.39 -15.12 20.57
CA ALA A 164 -19.59 -15.93 19.38
C ALA A 164 -20.69 -15.34 18.47
N GLY A 165 -20.40 -15.18 17.17
CA GLY A 165 -21.32 -14.63 16.17
C GLY A 165 -21.50 -13.10 16.21
N ALA A 166 -20.69 -12.38 16.99
CA ALA A 166 -20.74 -10.92 17.10
C ALA A 166 -19.40 -10.24 16.75
N ALA A 167 -18.48 -10.95 16.10
CA ALA A 167 -17.18 -10.40 15.72
C ALA A 167 -17.32 -9.37 14.58
N ILE A 168 -18.08 -9.66 13.52
CA ILE A 168 -18.29 -8.74 12.39
C ILE A 168 -19.06 -7.49 12.84
N GLY A 169 -18.50 -6.32 12.55
CA GLY A 169 -19.03 -5.01 12.92
C GLY A 169 -18.52 -4.50 14.28
N SER A 170 -17.85 -5.35 15.06
CA SER A 170 -17.25 -4.96 16.33
C SER A 170 -15.97 -4.14 16.14
N ARG A 171 -15.80 -3.10 16.96
CA ARG A 171 -14.59 -2.24 17.03
C ARG A 171 -13.54 -2.88 17.92
N ILE A 172 -13.01 -4.02 17.50
CA ILE A 172 -11.94 -4.69 18.22
C ILE A 172 -10.58 -4.08 17.88
N GLU A 173 -9.70 -4.08 18.88
CA GLU A 173 -8.26 -3.90 18.65
C GLU A 173 -7.77 -4.94 17.65
N ARG A 174 -6.80 -4.54 16.84
CA ARG A 174 -6.16 -5.46 15.91
C ARG A 174 -5.39 -6.56 16.62
N LEU A 175 -5.49 -7.77 16.09
CA LEU A 175 -4.87 -8.96 16.67
C LEU A 175 -3.33 -8.90 16.67
N ASP A 176 -2.76 -8.16 15.73
CA ASP A 176 -1.31 -7.93 15.58
C ASP A 176 -0.89 -6.53 16.08
N GLY A 177 -1.71 -5.87 16.91
CA GLY A 177 -1.43 -4.51 17.39
C GLY A 177 -0.36 -4.44 18.45
N HIS A 178 -0.34 -5.41 19.37
CA HIS A 178 0.50 -5.38 20.56
C HIS A 178 1.97 -5.18 20.21
N ASP A 179 2.50 -6.00 19.31
CA ASP A 179 3.93 -5.97 18.97
C ASP A 179 4.33 -4.68 18.24
N LYS A 180 3.39 -4.05 17.53
CA LYS A 180 3.61 -2.77 16.84
C LYS A 180 3.77 -1.61 17.82
N VAL A 181 2.96 -1.55 18.88
CA VAL A 181 3.08 -0.50 19.91
C VAL A 181 4.18 -0.80 20.93
N ALA A 182 4.48 -2.07 21.17
CA ALA A 182 5.60 -2.50 22.01
C ALA A 182 6.97 -2.28 21.34
N GLY A 183 7.00 -2.06 20.03
CA GLY A 183 8.24 -1.96 19.25
C GLY A 183 8.94 -3.30 19.01
N THR A 184 8.26 -4.42 19.30
CA THR A 184 8.78 -5.80 19.19
C THR A 184 8.50 -6.44 17.83
N GLU A 185 7.60 -5.87 17.02
CA GLU A 185 7.34 -6.32 15.65
C GLU A 185 8.62 -6.31 14.80
N ARG A 186 8.85 -7.39 14.05
CA ARG A 186 10.10 -7.66 13.32
C ARG A 186 9.94 -7.42 11.81
N TYR A 187 10.56 -6.36 11.33
CA TYR A 187 10.60 -5.97 9.92
C TYR A 187 11.78 -6.61 9.18
N GLY A 188 11.84 -6.47 7.85
CA GLY A 188 12.86 -7.17 7.03
C GLY A 188 14.31 -6.83 7.40
N ALA A 189 14.53 -5.64 7.97
CA ALA A 189 15.85 -5.17 8.41
C ALA A 189 16.14 -5.46 9.90
N ASP A 190 15.24 -6.06 10.66
CA ASP A 190 15.40 -6.16 12.11
C ASP A 190 16.09 -7.44 12.58
N ASP A 191 16.05 -8.51 11.77
CA ASP A 191 16.51 -9.84 12.15
C ASP A 191 17.12 -10.60 10.97
N TRP A 192 18.20 -11.32 11.22
CA TRP A 192 18.87 -12.16 10.22
C TRP A 192 19.86 -13.13 10.88
N PRO A 193 20.24 -14.25 10.23
CA PRO A 193 21.12 -15.25 10.83
C PRO A 193 22.54 -14.71 11.09
N ALA A 194 23.11 -15.07 12.26
CA ALA A 194 24.46 -14.69 12.64
C ALA A 194 25.53 -15.25 11.67
N GLY A 195 26.62 -14.50 11.49
CA GLY A 195 27.74 -14.90 10.63
C GLY A 195 27.45 -14.83 9.12
N GLY A 196 26.32 -14.21 8.73
CA GLY A 196 25.97 -14.04 7.32
C GLY A 196 26.71 -12.90 6.62
N LEU A 197 26.61 -12.89 5.30
CA LEU A 197 27.16 -11.87 4.42
C LEU A 197 26.21 -10.68 4.27
N LEU A 198 26.74 -9.47 4.16
CA LEU A 198 25.99 -8.31 3.70
C LEU A 198 26.08 -8.23 2.17
N VAL A 199 24.96 -7.94 1.51
CA VAL A 199 24.85 -7.86 0.05
C VAL A 199 24.52 -6.42 -0.37
N ARG A 200 25.23 -5.90 -1.39
CA ARG A 200 24.94 -4.61 -2.03
C ARG A 200 24.86 -4.77 -3.54
N ALA A 201 23.98 -4.02 -4.19
CA ALA A 201 23.88 -3.99 -5.65
C ALA A 201 24.79 -2.93 -6.27
N ILE A 202 25.43 -3.27 -7.38
CA ILE A 202 26.00 -2.32 -8.32
C ILE A 202 24.88 -1.90 -9.26
N ARG A 203 24.57 -0.60 -9.31
CA ARG A 203 23.43 -0.06 -10.07
C ARG A 203 23.87 0.87 -11.18
N SER A 204 23.12 0.88 -12.27
CA SER A 204 23.33 1.81 -13.39
C SER A 204 23.08 3.26 -12.95
N PRO A 205 24.00 4.20 -13.22
CA PRO A 205 23.75 5.62 -13.05
C PRO A 205 23.02 6.24 -14.27
N HIS A 206 22.77 5.46 -15.33
CA HIS A 206 22.23 5.93 -16.60
C HIS A 206 20.83 5.37 -16.87
N ASN A 207 19.94 6.20 -17.41
CA ASN A 207 18.62 5.76 -17.87
C ASN A 207 18.70 4.82 -19.08
N HIS A 208 19.78 4.87 -19.87
CA HIS A 208 20.00 3.94 -20.96
C HIS A 208 21.51 3.84 -21.21
N ALA A 209 22.09 2.66 -21.03
CA ALA A 209 23.51 2.45 -21.30
C ALA A 209 23.83 0.99 -21.61
N HIS A 210 24.69 0.77 -22.60
CA HIS A 210 25.43 -0.49 -22.68
C HIS A 210 26.54 -0.48 -21.64
N PHE A 211 26.92 -1.66 -21.15
CA PHE A 211 28.03 -1.76 -20.20
C PHE A 211 28.83 -3.04 -20.38
N ARG A 212 30.07 -3.01 -19.87
CA ARG A 212 30.94 -4.17 -19.75
C ARG A 212 31.75 -4.11 -18.47
N PHE A 213 32.03 -5.27 -17.89
CA PHE A 213 32.91 -5.38 -16.73
C PHE A 213 34.38 -5.44 -17.15
N GLY A 214 35.24 -4.83 -16.33
CA GLY A 214 36.68 -5.01 -16.38
C GLY A 214 37.12 -6.23 -15.56
N ASP A 215 38.27 -6.13 -14.90
CA ASP A 215 38.81 -7.22 -14.08
C ASP A 215 38.19 -7.22 -12.66
N ILE A 216 37.09 -7.95 -12.51
CA ILE A 216 36.37 -8.13 -11.23
C ILE A 216 37.24 -8.88 -10.21
N GLU A 217 37.93 -9.94 -10.62
CA GLU A 217 38.77 -10.76 -9.73
C GLU A 217 39.91 -9.95 -9.14
N ALA A 218 40.60 -9.14 -9.96
CA ALA A 218 41.62 -8.22 -9.46
C ALA A 218 41.03 -7.12 -8.56
N TRP A 219 39.77 -6.72 -8.74
CA TRP A 219 39.10 -5.79 -7.84
C TRP A 219 38.78 -6.45 -6.49
N ILE A 220 38.23 -7.68 -6.48
CA ILE A 220 37.97 -8.47 -5.27
C ILE A 220 39.27 -8.68 -4.47
N ALA A 221 40.35 -9.09 -5.14
CA ALA A 221 41.64 -9.37 -4.50
C ALA A 221 42.29 -8.13 -3.83
N ARG A 222 41.81 -6.91 -4.14
CA ARG A 222 42.26 -5.65 -3.51
C ARG A 222 41.38 -5.20 -2.34
N LYS A 223 40.23 -5.84 -2.12
CA LYS A 223 39.20 -5.44 -1.16
C LYS A 223 39.05 -6.52 -0.10
N ASP A 224 39.89 -6.47 0.93
CA ASP A 224 39.84 -7.42 2.06
C ASP A 224 38.44 -7.44 2.68
N GLY A 225 37.82 -8.62 2.72
CA GLY A 225 36.46 -8.87 3.25
C GLY A 225 35.32 -8.79 2.23
N VAL A 226 35.61 -8.52 0.95
CA VAL A 226 34.70 -8.88 -0.15
C VAL A 226 34.86 -10.37 -0.43
N GLU A 227 33.78 -11.15 -0.32
CA GLU A 227 33.80 -12.60 -0.55
C GLU A 227 33.57 -12.95 -2.02
N ALA A 228 32.58 -12.31 -2.66
CA ALA A 228 32.23 -12.60 -4.03
C ALA A 228 31.50 -11.43 -4.71
N VAL A 229 31.60 -11.40 -6.03
CA VAL A 229 30.77 -10.57 -6.91
C VAL A 229 30.03 -11.50 -7.85
N PHE A 230 28.72 -11.29 -8.01
CA PHE A 230 27.89 -12.05 -8.94
C PHE A 230 27.31 -11.12 -10.01
N THR A 231 27.27 -11.60 -11.23
CA THR A 231 26.69 -10.93 -12.41
C THR A 231 25.57 -11.78 -13.00
N ALA A 232 24.96 -11.33 -14.09
CA ALA A 232 23.94 -12.10 -14.79
C ALA A 232 24.40 -13.51 -15.22
N SER A 233 25.71 -13.72 -15.47
CA SER A 233 26.23 -15.05 -15.84
C SER A 233 26.21 -16.07 -14.71
N ASP A 234 26.04 -15.63 -13.46
CA ASP A 234 25.99 -16.51 -12.29
C ASP A 234 24.60 -17.05 -12.02
N ILE A 235 23.57 -16.45 -12.63
CA ILE A 235 22.17 -16.81 -12.49
C ILE A 235 21.96 -18.20 -13.13
N PRO A 236 21.58 -19.22 -12.34
CA PRO A 236 21.48 -20.59 -12.84
C PRO A 236 20.18 -20.89 -13.60
N GLY A 237 19.14 -20.07 -13.44
CA GLY A 237 17.83 -20.22 -14.09
C GLY A 237 17.61 -19.20 -15.21
N GLU A 238 16.35 -18.78 -15.38
CA GLU A 238 15.96 -17.79 -16.38
C GLU A 238 16.09 -16.38 -15.78
N ASN A 239 17.02 -15.56 -16.29
CA ASN A 239 17.23 -14.18 -15.85
C ASN A 239 16.12 -13.22 -16.34
N SER A 240 14.88 -13.53 -16.01
CA SER A 240 13.71 -12.71 -16.33
C SER A 240 12.59 -12.99 -15.32
N TYR A 241 11.95 -11.93 -14.85
CA TYR A 241 10.75 -12.00 -14.01
C TYR A 241 9.73 -10.94 -14.41
N SER A 242 8.49 -11.15 -13.98
CA SER A 242 7.40 -10.17 -14.00
C SER A 242 6.22 -10.73 -13.22
N VAL A 243 5.46 -9.84 -12.62
CA VAL A 243 4.21 -10.13 -11.92
C VAL A 243 3.14 -10.78 -12.79
N ILE A 244 3.26 -10.72 -14.13
CA ILE A 244 2.43 -11.45 -15.08
C ILE A 244 3.36 -12.26 -16.00
N PRO A 245 3.42 -13.59 -15.86
CA PRO A 245 4.41 -14.43 -16.55
C PRO A 245 4.47 -14.24 -18.07
N ALA A 246 3.34 -14.01 -18.74
CA ALA A 246 3.27 -13.79 -20.19
C ALA A 246 3.95 -12.50 -20.66
N PHE A 247 4.28 -11.58 -19.74
CA PHE A 247 4.96 -10.32 -20.03
C PHE A 247 6.33 -10.22 -19.35
N ALA A 248 6.90 -11.34 -18.85
CA ALA A 248 8.20 -11.35 -18.19
C ALA A 248 9.32 -10.79 -19.08
N ASP A 249 9.88 -9.65 -18.67
CA ASP A 249 10.86 -8.89 -19.43
C ASP A 249 11.95 -8.23 -18.56
N GLN A 250 11.86 -8.29 -17.23
CA GLN A 250 12.80 -7.65 -16.33
C GLN A 250 13.85 -8.66 -15.82
N PRO A 251 15.15 -8.42 -16.03
CA PRO A 251 16.20 -9.28 -15.49
C PRO A 251 16.42 -9.03 -13.99
N ALA A 252 16.87 -10.06 -13.26
CA ALA A 252 17.32 -9.90 -11.87
C ALA A 252 18.65 -9.15 -11.81
N LEU A 253 19.54 -9.39 -12.76
CA LEU A 253 20.74 -8.61 -13.02
C LEU A 253 20.82 -8.34 -14.52
N ALA A 254 20.95 -7.08 -14.93
CA ALA A 254 21.09 -6.74 -16.33
C ALA A 254 22.32 -7.43 -16.94
N GLU A 255 22.23 -7.83 -18.21
CA GLU A 255 23.28 -8.61 -18.87
C GLU A 255 24.34 -7.75 -19.56
N SER A 256 23.89 -6.82 -20.42
CA SER A 256 24.78 -5.97 -21.23
C SER A 256 24.21 -4.58 -21.52
N CYS A 257 22.94 -4.35 -21.17
CA CYS A 257 22.26 -3.07 -21.33
C CYS A 257 21.44 -2.79 -20.08
N ALA A 258 21.65 -1.63 -19.47
CA ALA A 258 20.78 -1.06 -18.46
C ALA A 258 19.76 -0.14 -19.15
N ARG A 259 18.48 -0.35 -18.86
CA ARG A 259 17.32 0.34 -19.42
C ARG A 259 16.72 1.42 -18.52
N PHE A 260 17.21 1.56 -17.29
CA PHE A 260 16.85 2.67 -16.41
C PHE A 260 17.95 2.94 -15.35
N ALA A 261 18.00 4.15 -14.80
CA ALA A 261 18.91 4.49 -13.71
C ALA A 261 18.44 3.82 -12.41
N GLY A 262 19.32 3.07 -11.75
CA GLY A 262 18.98 2.25 -10.57
C GLY A 262 18.91 0.75 -10.86
N GLU A 263 18.97 0.34 -12.13
CA GLU A 263 18.97 -1.08 -12.51
C GLU A 263 20.21 -1.81 -12.00
N ALA A 264 20.02 -2.97 -11.37
CA ALA A 264 21.12 -3.77 -10.85
C ALA A 264 21.87 -4.50 -12.00
N VAL A 265 23.18 -4.34 -12.05
CA VAL A 265 24.04 -5.01 -13.05
C VAL A 265 24.93 -6.10 -12.43
N ALA A 266 25.23 -5.98 -11.14
CA ALA A 266 25.97 -6.97 -10.36
C ALA A 266 25.60 -6.83 -8.87
N ILE A 267 25.94 -7.82 -8.06
CA ILE A 267 25.88 -7.76 -6.59
C ILE A 267 27.22 -8.13 -5.96
N VAL A 268 27.56 -7.47 -4.87
CA VAL A 268 28.76 -7.72 -4.06
C VAL A 268 28.32 -8.27 -2.71
N ALA A 269 28.93 -9.37 -2.27
CA ALA A 269 28.69 -10.00 -0.99
C ALA A 269 30.00 -10.13 -0.19
N GLY A 270 29.94 -9.90 1.12
CA GLY A 270 31.12 -9.94 1.97
C GLY A 270 30.80 -9.68 3.44
N ASP A 271 31.86 -9.50 4.23
CA ASP A 271 31.74 -9.27 5.67
C ASP A 271 31.01 -7.95 5.96
N PRO A 272 30.03 -7.93 6.90
CA PRO A 272 29.23 -6.74 7.18
C PRO A 272 30.04 -5.50 7.55
N GLU A 273 31.15 -5.66 8.27
CA GLU A 273 32.05 -4.56 8.67
C GLU A 273 32.75 -3.90 7.47
N ILE A 274 32.89 -4.62 6.36
CA ILE A 274 33.54 -4.13 5.14
C ILE A 274 32.50 -3.62 4.15
N ILE A 275 31.45 -4.40 3.89
CA ILE A 275 30.47 -4.10 2.84
C ILE A 275 29.65 -2.83 3.16
N ARG A 276 29.39 -2.56 4.45
CA ARG A 276 28.60 -1.39 4.88
C ARG A 276 29.19 -0.07 4.36
N ASP A 277 30.51 0.07 4.45
CA ASP A 277 31.23 1.28 4.08
C ASP A 277 32.01 1.13 2.75
N LEU A 278 31.78 0.04 2.01
CA LEU A 278 32.46 -0.24 0.76
C LEU A 278 32.17 0.85 -0.29
N ASP A 279 33.23 1.49 -0.79
CA ASP A 279 33.14 2.39 -1.94
C ASP A 279 32.98 1.57 -3.23
N LEU A 280 31.84 1.75 -3.89
CA LEU A 280 31.48 1.08 -5.14
C LEU A 280 31.81 1.92 -6.39
N SER A 281 32.29 3.16 -6.22
CA SER A 281 32.60 4.06 -7.35
C SER A 281 33.81 3.60 -8.18
N ASP A 282 34.68 2.77 -7.60
CA ASP A 282 35.83 2.16 -8.27
C ASP A 282 35.55 0.73 -8.80
N PHE A 283 34.31 0.25 -8.69
CA PHE A 283 33.92 -1.05 -9.23
C PHE A 283 34.10 -1.04 -10.76
N PRO A 284 34.75 -2.04 -11.37
CA PRO A 284 35.22 -1.98 -12.75
C PRO A 284 34.07 -2.18 -13.76
N VAL A 285 33.24 -1.17 -13.95
CA VAL A 285 32.20 -1.11 -14.99
C VAL A 285 32.49 0.03 -15.93
N GLU A 286 32.51 -0.28 -17.22
CA GLU A 286 32.61 0.72 -18.27
C GLU A 286 31.23 0.93 -18.91
N TRP A 287 30.77 2.18 -18.93
CA TRP A 287 29.45 2.58 -19.42
C TRP A 287 29.56 3.27 -20.79
N ASP A 288 28.70 2.86 -21.71
CA ASP A 288 28.44 3.53 -22.99
C ASP A 288 27.01 4.10 -22.97
N ALA A 289 26.89 5.32 -22.44
CA ALA A 289 25.60 5.98 -22.24
C ALA A 289 24.93 6.35 -23.57
N GLN A 290 23.68 5.94 -23.71
CA GLN A 290 22.85 6.18 -24.89
C GLN A 290 21.83 7.30 -24.60
N THR A 291 21.18 7.82 -25.64
CA THR A 291 20.05 8.75 -25.45
C THR A 291 18.82 7.97 -24.95
N PRO A 292 18.27 8.31 -23.77
CA PRO A 292 17.05 7.69 -23.28
C PRO A 292 15.81 8.31 -23.92
N LEU A 293 14.76 7.50 -24.06
CA LEU A 293 13.39 7.90 -24.40
C LEU A 293 12.61 7.97 -23.08
N MET A 294 12.33 9.16 -22.56
CA MET A 294 11.78 9.31 -21.20
C MET A 294 10.26 9.48 -21.19
N GLU A 295 9.69 9.97 -22.29
CA GLU A 295 8.26 10.25 -22.41
C GLU A 295 7.56 9.27 -23.37
N PRO A 296 6.28 8.89 -23.13
CA PRO A 296 5.52 8.03 -24.04
C PRO A 296 5.46 8.56 -25.47
N ALA A 297 5.35 9.88 -25.66
CA ALA A 297 5.33 10.49 -26.98
C ALA A 297 6.65 10.29 -27.73
N GLU A 298 7.79 10.35 -27.04
CA GLU A 298 9.11 10.07 -27.62
C GLU A 298 9.24 8.58 -27.98
N ALA A 299 8.81 7.70 -27.08
CA ALA A 299 8.90 6.26 -27.28
C ALA A 299 7.98 5.75 -28.41
N ARG A 300 6.86 6.42 -28.66
CA ARG A 300 5.91 6.06 -29.73
C ARG A 300 6.24 6.67 -31.09
N ASP A 301 7.26 7.53 -31.18
CA ASP A 301 7.68 8.08 -32.47
C ASP A 301 8.13 6.95 -33.42
N ALA A 302 7.74 7.03 -34.69
CA ALA A 302 8.04 5.98 -35.66
C ALA A 302 9.54 5.81 -35.94
N ALA A 303 10.36 6.82 -35.66
CA ALA A 303 11.82 6.78 -35.76
C ALA A 303 12.50 6.36 -34.45
N ALA A 304 11.76 6.22 -33.35
CA ALA A 304 12.33 5.80 -32.07
C ALA A 304 12.83 4.35 -32.13
N ALA A 305 13.98 4.11 -31.51
CA ALA A 305 14.47 2.76 -31.32
C ALA A 305 13.53 1.97 -30.40
N ARG A 306 13.43 0.66 -30.64
CA ARG A 306 12.65 -0.23 -29.78
C ARG A 306 13.44 -0.53 -28.51
N ILE A 307 12.83 -0.32 -27.35
CA ILE A 307 13.40 -0.64 -26.02
C ILE A 307 13.46 -2.16 -25.82
N HIS A 308 12.41 -2.83 -26.28
CA HIS A 308 12.28 -4.28 -26.37
C HIS A 308 12.04 -4.65 -27.82
N ALA A 309 12.87 -5.54 -28.38
CA ALA A 309 12.93 -5.79 -29.82
C ALA A 309 11.58 -6.27 -30.42
N ASP A 310 10.78 -6.96 -29.61
CA ASP A 310 9.47 -7.55 -29.92
C ASP A 310 8.28 -6.59 -29.67
N ARG A 311 8.52 -5.36 -29.18
CA ARG A 311 7.48 -4.38 -28.87
C ARG A 311 7.42 -3.27 -29.91
N GLU A 312 6.55 -3.45 -30.91
CA GLU A 312 6.32 -2.42 -31.93
C GLU A 312 5.77 -1.13 -31.31
N GLY A 313 6.34 0.02 -31.73
CA GLY A 313 5.98 1.34 -31.20
C GLY A 313 6.23 1.52 -29.70
N ASN A 314 7.05 0.64 -29.09
CA ASN A 314 7.27 0.57 -27.64
C ASN A 314 5.97 0.40 -26.83
N ILE A 315 4.91 -0.18 -27.44
CA ILE A 315 3.66 -0.49 -26.76
C ILE A 315 3.77 -1.89 -26.15
N LEU A 316 3.67 -1.98 -24.82
CA LEU A 316 3.59 -3.26 -24.12
C LEU A 316 2.29 -3.99 -24.48
N ILE A 317 1.18 -3.28 -24.28
CA ILE A 317 -0.19 -3.75 -24.56
C ILE A 317 -1.17 -2.57 -24.56
N ALA A 318 -2.29 -2.74 -25.27
CA ALA A 318 -3.44 -1.85 -25.26
C ALA A 318 -4.69 -2.59 -24.76
N GLY A 319 -5.49 -1.92 -23.92
CA GLY A 319 -6.84 -2.37 -23.54
C GLY A 319 -7.89 -1.45 -24.14
N LYS A 320 -9.09 -1.98 -24.38
CA LYS A 320 -10.23 -1.25 -24.96
C LYS A 320 -11.55 -1.73 -24.36
N VAL A 321 -12.50 -0.81 -24.17
CA VAL A 321 -13.92 -1.11 -23.93
C VAL A 321 -14.76 -0.29 -24.91
N VAL A 322 -15.70 -0.94 -25.61
CA VAL A 322 -16.63 -0.33 -26.56
C VAL A 322 -18.03 -0.85 -26.31
N THR A 323 -18.99 0.07 -26.10
CA THR A 323 -20.43 -0.25 -26.08
C THR A 323 -21.20 0.86 -26.80
N GLY A 324 -22.24 0.50 -27.55
CA GLY A 324 -23.01 1.47 -28.35
C GLY A 324 -22.19 2.19 -29.43
N ASP A 325 -22.66 3.38 -29.83
CA ASP A 325 -21.99 4.25 -30.80
C ASP A 325 -21.71 5.62 -30.15
N ALA A 326 -20.52 5.75 -29.57
CA ALA A 326 -20.12 6.96 -28.86
C ALA A 326 -20.08 8.20 -29.78
N ASP A 327 -19.75 8.04 -31.06
CA ASP A 327 -19.61 9.17 -31.99
C ASP A 327 -20.98 9.72 -32.41
N ALA A 328 -21.90 8.83 -32.78
CA ALA A 328 -23.26 9.22 -33.13
C ALA A 328 -23.98 9.88 -31.94
N ALA A 329 -23.84 9.31 -30.74
CA ALA A 329 -24.46 9.85 -29.53
C ALA A 329 -23.82 11.19 -29.10
N MET A 330 -22.50 11.35 -29.26
CA MET A 330 -21.81 12.63 -28.99
C MET A 330 -22.30 13.75 -29.92
N ALA A 331 -22.54 13.45 -31.20
CA ALA A 331 -23.03 14.43 -32.17
C ALA A 331 -24.45 14.94 -31.87
N GLY A 332 -25.26 14.14 -31.16
CA GLY A 332 -26.60 14.49 -30.71
C GLY A 332 -26.69 15.10 -29.31
N ALA A 333 -25.57 15.25 -28.60
CA ALA A 333 -25.56 15.76 -27.24
C ALA A 333 -25.91 17.27 -27.20
N ALA A 334 -26.67 17.67 -26.18
CA ALA A 334 -27.00 19.08 -25.93
C ALA A 334 -25.82 19.84 -25.31
N TYR A 335 -25.05 19.16 -24.46
CA TYR A 335 -23.85 19.68 -23.83
C TYR A 335 -22.69 18.73 -24.07
N THR A 336 -21.52 19.26 -24.44
CA THR A 336 -20.31 18.49 -24.65
C THR A 336 -19.15 19.13 -23.93
N ALA A 337 -18.29 18.33 -23.31
CA ALA A 337 -17.06 18.78 -22.68
C ALA A 337 -15.88 17.95 -23.14
N ARG A 338 -14.70 18.59 -23.28
CA ARG A 338 -13.43 17.95 -23.63
C ARG A 338 -12.35 18.40 -22.69
N ALA A 339 -11.47 17.47 -22.30
CA ALA A 339 -10.32 17.75 -21.47
C ALA A 339 -9.11 16.94 -21.94
N GLU A 340 -7.93 17.47 -21.64
CA GLU A 340 -6.66 16.78 -21.70
C GLU A 340 -5.99 16.94 -20.33
N PHE A 341 -5.43 15.85 -19.80
CA PHE A 341 -4.90 15.83 -18.45
C PHE A 341 -3.65 14.95 -18.36
N SER A 342 -2.65 15.42 -17.61
CA SER A 342 -1.41 14.66 -17.37
C SER A 342 -1.11 14.45 -15.89
N THR A 343 -0.48 13.34 -15.55
CA THR A 343 0.05 13.08 -14.20
C THR A 343 1.52 12.65 -14.28
N GLY A 344 2.34 13.08 -13.33
CA GLY A 344 3.72 12.63 -13.19
C GLY A 344 3.86 11.33 -12.40
N TYR A 345 5.11 10.92 -12.18
CA TYR A 345 5.43 9.82 -11.29
C TYR A 345 5.08 10.17 -9.84
N VAL A 346 4.56 9.18 -9.11
CA VAL A 346 4.33 9.26 -7.65
C VAL A 346 5.06 8.09 -7.01
N GLU A 347 5.86 8.38 -5.99
CA GLU A 347 6.57 7.41 -5.15
C GLU A 347 5.66 6.94 -4.00
N HIS A 348 5.61 5.64 -3.78
CA HIS A 348 4.78 5.03 -2.72
C HIS A 348 5.16 5.55 -1.35
N ALA A 349 6.47 5.73 -1.16
CA ALA A 349 7.07 6.36 0.00
C ALA A 349 6.67 5.70 1.34
N TYR A 350 6.54 4.38 1.34
CA TYR A 350 6.49 3.60 2.58
C TYR A 350 7.77 3.85 3.39
N ILE A 351 7.64 3.83 4.73
CA ILE A 351 8.73 4.26 5.61
C ILE A 351 9.84 3.21 5.70
N GLU A 352 9.53 1.91 5.57
CA GLU A 352 10.51 0.81 5.54
C GLU A 352 10.98 0.50 4.11
N PRO A 353 12.25 0.77 3.74
CA PRO A 353 12.82 0.31 2.48
C PRO A 353 12.79 -1.21 2.32
N GLU A 354 13.13 -1.70 1.13
CA GLU A 354 13.23 -3.13 0.85
C GLU A 354 14.31 -3.76 1.73
N ALA A 355 13.96 -4.83 2.44
CA ALA A 355 14.88 -5.56 3.29
C ALA A 355 14.53 -7.05 3.39
N GLY A 356 15.57 -7.89 3.48
CA GLY A 356 15.39 -9.32 3.68
C GLY A 356 16.70 -10.08 3.88
N SER A 357 16.57 -11.35 4.24
CA SER A 357 17.67 -12.29 4.48
C SER A 357 17.38 -13.67 3.92
N ALA A 358 18.44 -14.40 3.59
CA ALA A 358 18.36 -15.76 3.04
C ALA A 358 19.31 -16.70 3.79
N TRP A 359 18.92 -17.98 3.91
CA TRP A 359 19.74 -19.06 4.47
C TRP A 359 19.29 -20.42 3.94
N MET A 360 20.14 -21.44 4.10
CA MET A 360 19.76 -22.83 3.84
C MET A 360 19.19 -23.46 5.11
N ASP A 361 17.97 -24.01 5.01
CA ASP A 361 17.37 -24.89 6.02
C ASP A 361 17.39 -26.33 5.48
N GLY A 362 18.42 -27.08 5.88
CA GLY A 362 18.77 -28.34 5.21
C GLY A 362 19.05 -28.11 3.72
N ASN A 363 18.18 -28.64 2.86
CA ASN A 363 18.28 -28.49 1.41
C ASN A 363 17.30 -27.44 0.83
N VAL A 364 16.56 -26.73 1.69
CA VAL A 364 15.58 -25.72 1.28
C VAL A 364 16.20 -24.34 1.44
N LEU A 365 16.29 -23.57 0.35
CA LEU A 365 16.60 -22.16 0.43
C LEU A 365 15.43 -21.44 1.07
N THR A 366 15.66 -20.80 2.21
CA THR A 366 14.64 -20.00 2.90
C THR A 366 14.98 -18.53 2.75
N ILE A 367 13.99 -17.74 2.33
CA ILE A 367 14.09 -16.29 2.21
C ILE A 367 13.04 -15.65 3.09
N ARG A 368 13.47 -14.74 3.97
CA ARG A 368 12.58 -13.87 4.73
C ARG A 368 12.73 -12.43 4.26
N ALA A 369 11.67 -11.83 3.73
CA ALA A 369 11.70 -10.48 3.14
C ALA A 369 10.38 -9.74 3.33
N CYS A 370 10.40 -8.40 3.28
CA CYS A 370 9.17 -7.61 3.23
C CYS A 370 8.51 -7.76 1.84
N THR A 371 7.30 -8.34 1.78
CA THR A 371 6.60 -8.63 0.53
C THR A 371 5.08 -8.53 0.68
N GLN A 372 4.36 -8.30 -0.43
CA GLN A 372 2.90 -8.39 -0.52
C GLN A 372 2.41 -9.67 -1.21
N ALA A 373 3.31 -10.48 -1.76
CA ALA A 373 2.97 -11.58 -2.67
C ALA A 373 3.94 -12.79 -2.54
N PRO A 374 4.00 -13.47 -1.38
CA PRO A 374 4.98 -14.52 -1.12
C PRO A 374 4.97 -15.67 -2.13
N HIS A 375 3.80 -16.08 -2.64
CA HIS A 375 3.72 -17.13 -3.66
C HIS A 375 4.18 -16.68 -5.05
N MET A 376 4.04 -15.39 -5.38
CA MET A 376 4.61 -14.84 -6.62
C MET A 376 6.14 -14.72 -6.48
N ASP A 377 6.63 -14.23 -5.34
CA ASP A 377 8.05 -14.21 -5.02
C ASP A 377 8.67 -15.61 -5.13
N LEU A 378 7.97 -16.63 -4.61
CA LEU A 378 8.38 -18.03 -4.70
C LEU A 378 8.54 -18.47 -6.15
N GLN A 379 7.55 -18.19 -7.01
CA GLN A 379 7.55 -18.60 -8.42
C GLN A 379 8.65 -17.90 -9.20
N ASP A 380 8.74 -16.58 -9.10
CA ASP A 380 9.72 -15.77 -9.83
C ASP A 380 11.14 -16.04 -9.36
N THR A 381 11.36 -16.12 -8.05
CA THR A 381 12.68 -16.43 -7.49
C THR A 381 13.10 -17.85 -7.84
N SER A 382 12.19 -18.84 -7.82
CA SER A 382 12.51 -20.21 -8.24
C SER A 382 12.91 -20.27 -9.71
N ARG A 383 12.22 -19.52 -10.58
CA ARG A 383 12.53 -19.43 -12.01
C ARG A 383 13.90 -18.80 -12.25
N VAL A 384 14.20 -17.68 -11.61
CA VAL A 384 15.51 -17.00 -11.71
C VAL A 384 16.63 -17.90 -11.18
N LEU A 385 16.40 -18.58 -10.06
CA LEU A 385 17.41 -19.43 -9.42
C LEU A 385 17.41 -20.89 -9.92
N GLY A 386 16.60 -21.23 -10.93
CA GLY A 386 16.54 -22.58 -11.49
C GLY A 386 16.19 -23.67 -10.46
N LEU A 387 15.38 -23.33 -9.45
CA LEU A 387 15.05 -24.21 -8.33
C LEU A 387 13.79 -25.05 -8.63
N PRO A 388 13.79 -26.35 -8.27
CA PRO A 388 12.58 -27.17 -8.38
C PRO A 388 11.56 -26.83 -7.28
N ASN A 389 10.32 -27.27 -7.49
CA ASN A 389 9.25 -27.14 -6.49
C ASN A 389 9.67 -27.71 -5.13
N GLY A 390 9.43 -26.95 -4.07
CA GLY A 390 9.76 -27.32 -2.69
C GLY A 390 11.22 -27.06 -2.28
N ALA A 391 12.11 -26.63 -3.18
CA ALA A 391 13.48 -26.24 -2.83
C ALA A 391 13.61 -24.78 -2.35
N LEU A 392 12.53 -24.00 -2.41
CA LEU A 392 12.46 -22.62 -1.94
C LEU A 392 11.27 -22.43 -1.00
N ARG A 393 11.47 -21.63 0.05
CA ARG A 393 10.43 -21.17 0.99
C ARG A 393 10.53 -19.66 1.15
N ILE A 394 9.40 -18.97 1.01
CA ILE A 394 9.29 -17.52 1.27
C ILE A 394 8.52 -17.31 2.58
N ILE A 395 9.12 -16.56 3.50
CA ILE A 395 8.53 -16.15 4.77
C ILE A 395 8.42 -14.62 4.75
N PRO A 396 7.23 -14.03 4.60
CA PRO A 396 7.07 -12.59 4.75
C PRO A 396 7.54 -12.10 6.12
N ALA A 397 8.41 -11.10 6.15
CA ALA A 397 8.59 -10.27 7.34
C ALA A 397 7.40 -9.31 7.50
N ALA A 398 7.27 -8.66 8.66
CA ALA A 398 6.37 -7.53 8.78
C ALA A 398 6.75 -6.46 7.74
N ALA A 399 5.75 -5.87 7.08
CA ALA A 399 5.97 -4.85 6.06
C ALA A 399 5.61 -3.46 6.59
N GLY A 400 6.55 -2.52 6.59
CA GLY A 400 6.38 -1.12 6.98
C GLY A 400 5.67 -0.27 5.91
N GLY A 401 4.61 -0.83 5.34
CA GLY A 401 3.93 -0.33 4.15
C GLY A 401 4.47 -0.93 2.85
N GLY A 402 3.62 -0.94 1.83
CA GLY A 402 3.98 -1.41 0.49
C GLY A 402 3.19 -0.68 -0.60
N PHE A 403 1.89 -0.44 -0.36
CA PHE A 403 0.99 0.35 -1.22
C PHE A 403 0.96 -0.09 -2.70
N GLY A 404 1.43 -1.30 -2.98
CA GLY A 404 1.54 -1.90 -4.31
C GLY A 404 2.99 -2.19 -4.75
N SER A 405 3.99 -1.40 -4.32
CA SER A 405 5.38 -1.58 -4.78
C SER A 405 5.96 -2.95 -4.43
N LYS A 406 5.69 -3.45 -3.22
CA LYS A 406 6.19 -4.74 -2.72
C LYS A 406 5.43 -5.96 -3.28
N LEU A 407 4.65 -5.76 -4.35
CA LEU A 407 4.14 -6.85 -5.20
C LEU A 407 5.18 -7.32 -6.20
N ASP A 408 6.07 -6.43 -6.62
CA ASP A 408 7.17 -6.74 -7.50
C ASP A 408 8.34 -7.31 -6.69
N VAL A 409 9.00 -8.31 -7.26
CA VAL A 409 10.22 -8.87 -6.70
C VAL A 409 11.33 -7.81 -6.70
N SER A 410 12.10 -7.75 -5.61
CA SER A 410 13.20 -6.79 -5.44
C SER A 410 14.52 -7.49 -5.14
N LEU A 411 14.74 -7.89 -3.90
CA LEU A 411 15.99 -8.47 -3.42
C LEU A 411 16.02 -9.99 -3.38
N GLN A 412 14.86 -10.66 -3.46
CA GLN A 412 14.70 -12.09 -3.20
C GLN A 412 15.63 -12.95 -4.08
N PRO A 413 15.70 -12.76 -5.41
CA PRO A 413 16.61 -13.54 -6.26
C PRO A 413 18.08 -13.22 -5.99
N LEU A 414 18.39 -11.99 -5.57
CA LEU A 414 19.76 -11.55 -5.30
C LEU A 414 20.33 -12.23 -4.05
N ILE A 415 19.60 -12.18 -2.93
CA ILE A 415 20.03 -12.84 -1.69
C ILE A 415 19.98 -14.37 -1.82
N GLY A 416 19.00 -14.90 -2.58
CA GLY A 416 18.94 -16.32 -2.88
C GLY A 416 20.15 -16.81 -3.68
N LEU A 417 20.57 -16.06 -4.70
CA LEU A 417 21.78 -16.37 -5.48
C LEU A 417 23.03 -16.41 -4.59
N VAL A 418 23.22 -15.41 -3.74
CA VAL A 418 24.37 -15.36 -2.82
C VAL A 418 24.39 -16.57 -1.91
N THR A 419 23.28 -16.90 -1.26
CA THR A 419 23.21 -18.06 -0.35
C THR A 419 23.44 -19.39 -1.08
N LEU A 420 22.92 -19.57 -2.30
CA LEU A 420 23.16 -20.79 -3.08
C LEU A 420 24.63 -20.94 -3.51
N LYS A 421 25.29 -19.85 -3.88
CA LYS A 421 26.68 -19.89 -4.37
C LYS A 421 27.71 -19.99 -3.25
N THR A 422 27.42 -19.40 -2.10
CA THR A 422 28.36 -19.34 -0.95
C THR A 422 28.06 -20.42 0.10
N GLY A 423 26.83 -20.93 0.17
CA GLY A 423 26.35 -21.75 1.27
C GLY A 423 26.18 -20.98 2.60
N ARG A 424 26.41 -19.67 2.62
CA ARG A 424 26.32 -18.82 3.81
C ARG A 424 24.98 -18.08 3.86
N PRO A 425 24.43 -17.81 5.05
CA PRO A 425 23.32 -16.89 5.17
C PRO A 425 23.74 -15.50 4.71
N CYS A 426 22.78 -14.69 4.24
CA CYS A 426 23.05 -13.31 3.86
C CYS A 426 21.86 -12.38 4.12
N ARG A 427 22.11 -11.07 4.08
CA ARG A 427 21.10 -10.01 4.22
C ARG A 427 21.35 -8.90 3.20
N MET A 428 20.26 -8.31 2.73
CA MET A 428 20.25 -7.09 1.92
C MET A 428 19.23 -6.11 2.49
N VAL A 429 19.61 -4.84 2.58
CA VAL A 429 18.74 -3.73 2.98
C VAL A 429 19.02 -2.58 2.04
N PHE A 430 17.99 -2.10 1.35
CA PHE A 430 18.15 -0.95 0.47
C PHE A 430 18.30 0.31 1.31
N THR A 431 19.23 1.17 0.91
CA THR A 431 19.18 2.57 1.32
C THR A 431 17.92 3.23 0.75
N ARG A 432 17.47 4.35 1.33
CA ARG A 432 16.34 5.11 0.78
C ARG A 432 16.59 5.55 -0.68
N GLN A 433 17.83 5.90 -1.02
CA GLN A 433 18.21 6.28 -2.38
C GLN A 433 18.05 5.10 -3.35
N GLU A 434 18.50 3.91 -2.97
CA GLU A 434 18.30 2.71 -3.77
C GLU A 434 16.82 2.35 -3.92
N SER A 435 16.04 2.47 -2.84
CA SER A 435 14.59 2.29 -2.87
C SER A 435 13.97 3.23 -3.90
N MET A 436 14.21 4.53 -3.81
CA MET A 436 13.68 5.51 -4.76
C MET A 436 14.11 5.28 -6.21
N ALA A 437 15.36 4.85 -6.43
CA ALA A 437 15.89 4.64 -7.77
C ALA A 437 15.40 3.34 -8.44
N SER A 438 15.14 2.29 -7.66
CA SER A 438 14.96 0.93 -8.20
C SER A 438 13.58 0.32 -8.02
N THR A 439 12.76 0.87 -7.13
CA THR A 439 11.40 0.38 -6.93
C THR A 439 10.43 0.99 -7.92
N THR A 440 9.30 0.31 -8.10
CA THR A 440 8.29 0.78 -9.02
C THR A 440 7.69 2.12 -8.58
N LYS A 441 7.10 2.87 -9.52
CA LYS A 441 6.36 4.11 -9.27
C LYS A 441 4.93 3.98 -9.79
N ARG A 442 4.04 4.92 -9.44
CA ARG A 442 2.76 5.06 -10.16
C ARG A 442 3.03 5.47 -11.61
N HIS A 443 2.34 4.84 -12.57
CA HIS A 443 2.36 5.22 -13.99
C HIS A 443 2.01 6.70 -14.20
N PRO A 444 2.92 7.51 -14.74
CA PRO A 444 2.57 8.77 -15.39
C PRO A 444 1.56 8.52 -16.50
N SER A 445 0.67 9.47 -16.74
CA SER A 445 -0.31 9.36 -17.81
C SER A 445 -0.48 10.66 -18.59
N ILE A 446 -0.82 10.51 -19.87
CA ILE A 446 -1.32 11.57 -20.75
C ILE A 446 -2.67 11.07 -21.27
N MET A 447 -3.73 11.80 -20.92
CA MET A 447 -5.11 11.36 -21.17
C MET A 447 -5.89 12.46 -21.88
N ALA A 448 -6.78 12.05 -22.77
CA ALA A 448 -7.76 12.91 -23.41
C ALA A 448 -9.14 12.25 -23.33
N ALA A 449 -10.17 13.04 -23.04
CA ALA A 449 -11.53 12.53 -23.01
C ALA A 449 -12.54 13.57 -23.47
N THR A 450 -13.66 13.10 -23.98
CA THR A 450 -14.82 13.91 -24.38
C THR A 450 -16.08 13.23 -23.86
N ILE A 451 -16.97 13.98 -23.22
CA ILE A 451 -18.25 13.50 -22.70
C ILE A 451 -19.39 14.34 -23.29
N GLY A 452 -20.55 13.71 -23.49
CA GLY A 452 -21.76 14.35 -23.99
C GLY A 452 -22.96 14.05 -23.10
N ALA A 453 -23.80 15.04 -22.85
CA ALA A 453 -25.03 14.95 -22.08
C ALA A 453 -26.24 15.51 -22.86
N ASP A 454 -27.44 15.03 -22.55
CA ASP A 454 -28.69 15.60 -23.05
C ASP A 454 -29.08 16.89 -22.30
N ALA A 455 -30.21 17.49 -22.70
CA ALA A 455 -30.68 18.76 -22.15
C ALA A 455 -31.01 18.68 -20.65
N GLU A 456 -31.31 17.48 -20.15
CA GLU A 456 -31.60 17.18 -18.75
C GLU A 456 -30.35 16.81 -17.94
N GLY A 457 -29.16 16.77 -18.56
CA GLY A 457 -27.90 16.45 -17.92
C GLY A 457 -27.62 14.95 -17.79
N ARG A 458 -28.35 14.08 -18.51
CA ARG A 458 -28.04 12.64 -18.54
C ARG A 458 -26.90 12.38 -19.51
N ILE A 459 -25.89 11.64 -19.08
CA ILE A 459 -24.77 11.28 -19.94
C ILE A 459 -25.23 10.33 -21.04
N GLN A 460 -24.88 10.67 -22.27
CA GLN A 460 -25.24 9.94 -23.49
C GLN A 460 -24.02 9.23 -24.09
N ALA A 461 -22.83 9.85 -24.01
CA ALA A 461 -21.63 9.30 -24.61
C ALA A 461 -20.34 9.71 -23.89
N MET A 462 -19.32 8.85 -23.93
CA MET A 462 -17.94 9.20 -23.57
C MET A 462 -16.91 8.55 -24.49
N ARG A 463 -15.89 9.33 -24.88
CA ARG A 463 -14.65 8.83 -25.50
C ARG A 463 -13.48 9.10 -24.58
N PHE A 464 -12.60 8.12 -24.41
CA PHE A 464 -11.39 8.21 -23.60
C PHE A 464 -10.20 7.61 -24.34
N ASP A 465 -9.07 8.29 -24.28
CA ASP A 465 -7.80 7.84 -24.83
C ASP A 465 -6.68 8.16 -23.83
N GLY A 466 -5.84 7.18 -23.49
CA GLY A 466 -4.78 7.37 -22.50
C GLY A 466 -3.51 6.58 -22.77
N ASP A 467 -2.37 7.25 -22.73
CA ASP A 467 -1.04 6.64 -22.67
C ASP A 467 -0.54 6.64 -21.23
N PHE A 468 -0.13 5.46 -20.75
CA PHE A 468 0.43 5.25 -19.42
C PHE A 468 1.89 4.82 -19.56
N ASN A 469 2.80 5.61 -19.01
CA ASN A 469 4.23 5.31 -19.02
C ASN A 469 4.49 4.14 -18.06
N THR A 470 4.89 2.98 -18.58
CA THR A 470 5.22 1.80 -17.77
C THR A 470 6.70 1.68 -17.41
N GLY A 471 7.52 2.63 -17.87
CA GLY A 471 8.96 2.59 -17.69
C GLY A 471 9.63 1.48 -18.51
N ALA A 472 10.82 1.08 -18.06
CA ALA A 472 11.68 0.14 -18.78
C ALA A 472 11.10 -1.28 -18.93
N TYR A 473 10.22 -1.70 -18.01
CA TYR A 473 9.77 -3.09 -17.90
C TYR A 473 8.27 -3.20 -17.66
N SER A 474 7.72 -4.38 -17.90
CA SER A 474 6.29 -4.64 -17.93
C SER A 474 5.59 -4.34 -16.62
N SER A 475 6.10 -4.90 -15.51
CA SER A 475 5.50 -4.88 -14.17
C SER A 475 3.95 -4.95 -14.27
N TRP A 476 3.24 -3.98 -13.70
CA TRP A 476 1.77 -3.89 -13.71
C TRP A 476 1.19 -3.11 -14.90
N GLY A 477 1.99 -2.78 -15.91
CA GLY A 477 1.56 -2.15 -17.16
C GLY A 477 0.36 -2.84 -17.82
N PRO A 478 0.32 -4.19 -17.94
CA PRO A 478 -0.83 -4.87 -18.53
C PRO A 478 -2.12 -4.69 -17.72
N THR A 479 -2.01 -4.64 -16.39
CA THR A 479 -3.16 -4.41 -15.52
C THR A 479 -3.72 -3.00 -15.71
N VAL A 480 -2.88 -1.98 -15.80
CA VAL A 480 -3.32 -0.59 -16.01
C VAL A 480 -4.01 -0.44 -17.37
N ALA A 481 -3.42 -0.99 -18.43
CA ALA A 481 -3.98 -0.90 -19.79
C ALA A 481 -5.37 -1.54 -19.90
N VAL A 482 -5.64 -2.64 -19.18
CA VAL A 482 -6.95 -3.31 -19.19
C VAL A 482 -7.93 -2.70 -18.20
N ARG A 483 -7.47 -2.28 -17.01
CA ARG A 483 -8.35 -1.79 -15.94
C ARG A 483 -8.90 -0.38 -16.21
N VAL A 484 -8.09 0.50 -16.80
CA VAL A 484 -8.48 1.91 -17.01
C VAL A 484 -9.73 2.03 -17.91
N PRO A 485 -9.81 1.38 -19.08
CA PRO A 485 -11.00 1.46 -19.93
C PRO A 485 -12.28 0.97 -19.24
N VAL A 486 -12.19 -0.01 -18.34
CA VAL A 486 -13.34 -0.51 -17.55
C VAL A 486 -13.86 0.55 -16.58
N HIS A 487 -12.99 1.39 -16.01
CA HIS A 487 -13.35 2.31 -14.94
C HIS A 487 -13.46 3.77 -15.35
N ALA A 488 -12.94 4.18 -16.51
CA ALA A 488 -12.82 5.60 -16.87
C ALA A 488 -14.16 6.32 -17.07
N THR A 489 -15.28 5.61 -17.16
CA THR A 489 -16.63 6.19 -17.07
C THR A 489 -17.00 6.70 -15.68
N GLY A 490 -16.30 6.21 -14.66
CA GLY A 490 -16.72 6.30 -13.28
C GLY A 490 -17.96 5.48 -12.96
N PRO A 491 -18.51 5.67 -11.76
CA PRO A 491 -19.67 4.93 -11.27
C PRO A 491 -20.99 5.49 -11.84
N TYR A 492 -20.99 5.83 -13.14
CA TYR A 492 -22.08 6.52 -13.80
C TYR A 492 -22.56 5.79 -15.04
N ARG A 493 -23.87 5.88 -15.30
CA ARG A 493 -24.50 5.30 -16.49
C ARG A 493 -24.04 6.04 -17.75
N THR A 494 -23.35 5.32 -18.62
CA THR A 494 -22.80 5.83 -19.89
C THR A 494 -23.14 4.85 -21.02
N PRO A 495 -24.28 5.03 -21.71
CA PRO A 495 -24.81 4.02 -22.63
C PRO A 495 -24.00 3.86 -23.92
N ASN A 496 -23.25 4.89 -24.34
CA ASN A 496 -22.37 4.82 -25.50
C ASN A 496 -20.94 5.18 -25.08
N TYR A 497 -19.99 4.30 -25.33
CA TYR A 497 -18.66 4.42 -24.76
C TYR A 497 -17.60 3.84 -25.67
N HIS A 498 -16.47 4.55 -25.75
CA HIS A 498 -15.27 4.05 -26.41
C HIS A 498 -14.04 4.53 -25.64
N ALA A 499 -13.39 3.63 -24.92
CA ALA A 499 -12.16 3.91 -24.19
C ALA A 499 -11.01 3.02 -24.63
N VAL A 500 -9.83 3.63 -24.78
CA VAL A 500 -8.57 2.94 -25.05
C VAL A 500 -7.52 3.41 -24.04
N ALA A 501 -6.77 2.47 -23.47
CA ALA A 501 -5.58 2.76 -22.68
C ALA A 501 -4.40 1.91 -23.16
N ARG A 502 -3.20 2.49 -23.17
CA ARG A 502 -1.97 1.83 -23.62
C ARG A 502 -0.89 1.92 -22.55
N ALA A 503 -0.25 0.81 -22.25
CA ALA A 503 0.99 0.80 -21.48
C ALA A 503 2.17 0.94 -22.46
N VAL A 504 2.96 2.00 -22.27
CA VAL A 504 4.06 2.39 -23.19
C VAL A 504 5.38 2.29 -22.44
N HIS A 505 6.34 1.56 -23.00
CA HIS A 505 7.70 1.47 -22.47
C HIS A 505 8.46 2.77 -22.68
N THR A 506 9.24 3.16 -21.67
CA THR A 506 10.21 4.25 -21.73
C THR A 506 11.50 3.82 -21.02
N HIS A 507 12.55 4.62 -21.03
CA HIS A 507 13.76 4.42 -20.24
C HIS A 507 13.66 5.07 -18.84
N GLY A 508 12.45 5.50 -18.45
CA GLY A 508 12.17 6.01 -17.11
C GLY A 508 12.02 4.91 -16.07
N PRO A 509 11.81 5.29 -14.79
CA PRO A 509 11.53 4.35 -13.72
C PRO A 509 10.41 3.38 -14.09
N VAL A 510 10.60 2.10 -13.75
CA VAL A 510 9.56 1.07 -13.90
C VAL A 510 8.32 1.53 -13.15
N SER A 511 7.16 1.47 -13.81
CA SER A 511 5.89 1.77 -13.17
C SER A 511 5.12 0.51 -12.87
N GLY A 512 4.63 0.42 -11.65
CA GLY A 512 4.01 -0.78 -11.09
C GLY A 512 2.71 -0.45 -10.38
N ALA A 513 2.31 -1.37 -9.53
CA ALA A 513 1.12 -1.22 -8.73
C ALA A 513 1.29 -0.05 -7.75
N PHE A 514 0.44 0.95 -7.84
CA PHE A 514 0.18 1.89 -6.75
C PHE A 514 -1.32 1.89 -6.53
N ARG A 515 -1.75 1.72 -5.26
CA ARG A 515 -3.13 1.84 -4.76
C ARG A 515 -4.08 2.50 -5.78
N GLY A 516 -4.97 1.72 -6.40
CA GLY A 516 -5.95 2.18 -7.40
C GLY A 516 -5.60 1.97 -8.88
N PHE A 517 -4.37 1.58 -9.25
CA PHE A 517 -4.01 1.08 -10.59
C PHE A 517 -4.62 1.83 -11.78
N GLY A 518 -4.15 3.06 -12.04
CA GLY A 518 -4.63 3.87 -13.18
C GLY A 518 -5.99 4.53 -12.97
N VAL A 519 -6.86 3.99 -12.11
CA VAL A 519 -8.19 4.55 -11.84
C VAL A 519 -8.12 5.93 -11.17
N PRO A 520 -7.22 6.23 -10.21
CA PRO A 520 -7.03 7.60 -9.73
C PRO A 520 -6.74 8.60 -10.85
N GLN A 521 -5.92 8.22 -11.84
CA GLN A 521 -5.62 9.07 -12.99
C GLN A 521 -6.87 9.28 -13.86
N ALA A 522 -7.60 8.22 -14.20
CA ALA A 522 -8.81 8.31 -15.01
C ALA A 522 -9.94 9.12 -14.33
N ALA A 523 -10.08 8.99 -13.00
CA ALA A 523 -11.07 9.74 -12.24
C ALA A 523 -10.84 11.27 -12.29
N LEU A 524 -9.59 11.74 -12.43
CA LEU A 524 -9.30 13.17 -12.56
C LEU A 524 -9.99 13.77 -13.78
N ILE A 525 -9.74 13.19 -14.96
CA ILE A 525 -10.30 13.72 -16.21
C ILE A 525 -11.82 13.52 -16.26
N GLN A 526 -12.31 12.39 -15.76
CA GLN A 526 -13.74 12.10 -15.69
C GLN A 526 -14.48 13.13 -14.81
N GLU A 527 -14.02 13.38 -13.59
CA GLU A 527 -14.67 14.30 -12.66
C GLU A 527 -14.56 15.77 -13.09
N LEU A 528 -13.48 16.16 -13.76
CA LEU A 528 -13.35 17.49 -14.37
C LEU A 528 -14.34 17.70 -15.51
N LEU A 529 -14.59 16.66 -16.31
CA LEU A 529 -15.59 16.71 -17.39
C LEU A 529 -17.01 16.81 -16.83
N TYR A 530 -17.30 16.18 -15.68
CA TYR A 530 -18.59 16.37 -15.00
C TYR A 530 -18.77 17.81 -14.51
N GLU A 531 -17.72 18.47 -14.01
CA GLU A 531 -17.80 19.91 -13.69
C GLU A 531 -18.07 20.75 -14.94
N ASP A 532 -17.44 20.42 -16.08
CA ASP A 532 -17.65 21.14 -17.34
C ASP A 532 -19.10 20.99 -17.85
N ILE A 533 -19.67 19.79 -17.76
CA ILE A 533 -21.08 19.55 -18.12
C ILE A 533 -22.02 20.30 -17.17
N ALA A 534 -21.72 20.29 -15.86
CA ALA A 534 -22.51 21.03 -14.88
C ALA A 534 -22.51 22.54 -15.19
N GLU A 535 -21.34 23.11 -15.50
CA GLU A 535 -21.21 24.53 -15.88
C GLU A 535 -21.94 24.84 -17.19
N ALA A 536 -21.76 24.01 -18.23
CA ALA A 536 -22.38 24.22 -19.54
C ALA A 536 -23.91 24.17 -19.51
N GLY A 537 -24.50 23.28 -18.70
CA GLY A 537 -25.95 23.12 -18.58
C GLY A 537 -26.58 23.85 -17.39
N GLY A 538 -25.78 24.51 -16.54
CA GLY A 538 -26.28 25.18 -15.33
C GLY A 538 -26.82 24.21 -14.28
N PHE A 539 -26.28 23.01 -14.19
CA PHE A 539 -26.69 21.98 -13.23
C PHE A 539 -25.97 22.14 -11.89
N ASP A 540 -26.62 21.76 -10.78
CA ASP A 540 -25.88 21.53 -9.54
C ASP A 540 -24.91 20.35 -9.71
N ARG A 541 -23.70 20.52 -9.20
CA ARG A 541 -22.57 19.61 -9.42
C ARG A 541 -22.73 18.28 -8.71
N LEU A 542 -23.39 18.26 -7.55
CA LEU A 542 -23.71 17.02 -6.83
C LEU A 542 -24.92 16.35 -7.48
N GLU A 543 -25.96 17.10 -7.81
CA GLU A 543 -27.18 16.57 -8.43
C GLU A 543 -26.91 15.94 -9.80
N LEU A 544 -26.02 16.51 -10.62
CA LEU A 544 -25.61 15.91 -11.90
C LEU A 544 -25.02 14.50 -11.72
N ARG A 545 -24.22 14.30 -10.66
CA ARG A 545 -23.64 13.00 -10.31
C ARG A 545 -24.72 12.04 -9.80
N ARG A 546 -25.63 12.50 -8.95
CA ARG A 546 -26.78 11.72 -8.44
C ARG A 546 -27.72 11.26 -9.56
N LEU A 547 -27.96 12.13 -10.54
CA LEU A 547 -28.78 11.83 -11.72
C LEU A 547 -28.22 10.67 -12.54
N ASN A 548 -26.89 10.62 -12.67
CA ASN A 548 -26.19 9.65 -13.52
C ASN A 548 -25.60 8.46 -12.76
N ALA A 549 -25.68 8.42 -11.42
CA ALA A 549 -25.19 7.31 -10.59
C ALA A 549 -25.74 5.95 -11.05
N LEU A 550 -24.87 4.94 -11.12
CA LEU A 550 -25.28 3.55 -11.36
C LEU A 550 -26.17 3.05 -10.21
N ARG A 551 -27.16 2.22 -10.56
CA ARG A 551 -28.07 1.55 -9.64
C ARG A 551 -28.11 0.06 -9.92
N ASP A 552 -28.68 -0.70 -8.99
CA ASP A 552 -28.90 -2.13 -9.19
C ASP A 552 -29.79 -2.36 -10.43
N GLY A 553 -29.40 -3.30 -11.29
CA GLY A 553 -30.03 -3.58 -12.57
C GLY A 553 -29.57 -2.69 -13.74
N ASP A 554 -28.86 -1.58 -13.48
CA ASP A 554 -28.12 -0.89 -14.55
C ASP A 554 -26.98 -1.78 -15.08
N HIS A 555 -26.48 -1.47 -16.27
CA HIS A 555 -25.34 -2.18 -16.85
C HIS A 555 -24.10 -1.28 -16.86
N SER A 556 -22.93 -1.86 -16.54
CA SER A 556 -21.64 -1.20 -16.76
C SER A 556 -21.34 -1.09 -18.25
N VAL A 557 -20.28 -0.34 -18.59
CA VAL A 557 -19.79 -0.25 -19.98
C VAL A 557 -19.23 -1.56 -20.54
N CYS A 558 -19.02 -2.57 -19.68
CA CYS A 558 -18.63 -3.92 -20.09
C CYS A 558 -19.86 -4.83 -20.32
N GLY A 559 -21.08 -4.30 -20.18
CA GLY A 559 -22.32 -5.08 -20.27
C GLY A 559 -22.64 -5.90 -19.02
N GLN A 560 -21.89 -5.74 -17.94
CA GLN A 560 -22.17 -6.40 -16.66
C GLN A 560 -23.36 -5.73 -15.96
N GLU A 561 -24.37 -6.51 -15.60
CA GLU A 561 -25.45 -6.06 -14.72
C GLU A 561 -24.92 -5.78 -13.31
N MET A 562 -25.21 -4.59 -12.79
CA MET A 562 -24.73 -4.13 -11.50
C MET A 562 -25.63 -4.63 -10.37
N ASN A 563 -25.00 -5.15 -9.31
CA ASN A 563 -25.65 -5.57 -8.08
C ASN A 563 -24.89 -4.96 -6.89
N GLY A 564 -25.61 -4.61 -5.82
CA GLY A 564 -25.02 -3.95 -4.66
C GLY A 564 -24.39 -2.59 -5.00
N ALA A 565 -24.86 -1.86 -6.01
CA ALA A 565 -24.30 -0.57 -6.39
C ALA A 565 -24.72 0.53 -5.40
N GLY A 566 -23.84 0.92 -4.46
CA GLY A 566 -24.13 1.89 -3.40
C GLY A 566 -23.71 3.33 -3.68
N ILE A 567 -23.31 3.66 -4.91
CA ILE A 567 -22.83 5.01 -5.24
C ILE A 567 -23.91 6.09 -5.07
N ALA A 568 -25.17 5.78 -5.38
CA ALA A 568 -26.26 6.74 -5.20
C ALA A 568 -26.42 7.10 -3.72
N GLU A 569 -26.38 6.11 -2.84
CA GLU A 569 -26.44 6.26 -1.39
C GLU A 569 -25.22 7.02 -0.84
N CYS A 570 -24.02 6.78 -1.38
CA CYS A 570 -22.83 7.59 -1.05
C CYS A 570 -23.03 9.07 -1.40
N LEU A 571 -23.55 9.38 -2.59
CA LEU A 571 -23.80 10.76 -3.02
C LEU A 571 -24.92 11.42 -2.22
N ASP A 572 -25.98 10.67 -1.90
CA ASP A 572 -27.09 11.13 -1.07
C ASP A 572 -26.62 11.54 0.33
N ALA A 573 -25.70 10.77 0.92
CA ALA A 573 -25.12 11.07 2.22
C ALA A 573 -24.34 12.40 2.25
N LEU A 574 -23.84 12.89 1.10
CA LEU A 574 -23.12 14.16 1.03
C LEU A 574 -24.03 15.38 0.92
N VAL A 575 -25.31 15.23 0.57
CA VAL A 575 -26.25 16.36 0.35
C VAL A 575 -26.31 17.37 1.51
N PRO A 576 -26.46 16.97 2.79
CA PRO A 576 -26.49 17.95 3.88
C PRO A 576 -25.16 18.71 4.02
N HIS A 577 -24.03 18.00 3.90
CA HIS A 577 -22.70 18.59 4.00
C HIS A 577 -22.40 19.53 2.82
N TRP A 578 -22.89 19.18 1.62
CA TRP A 578 -22.75 19.98 0.40
C TRP A 578 -23.44 21.34 0.53
N LYS A 579 -24.70 21.33 0.97
CA LYS A 579 -25.47 22.57 1.18
C LYS A 579 -24.81 23.48 2.20
N GLN A 580 -24.41 22.90 3.34
CA GLN A 580 -23.70 23.63 4.38
C GLN A 580 -22.39 24.23 3.84
N ALA A 581 -21.59 23.45 3.12
CA ALA A 581 -20.31 23.92 2.59
C ALA A 581 -20.48 25.03 1.55
N LEU A 582 -21.53 25.02 0.72
CA LEU A 582 -21.83 26.11 -0.21
C LEU A 582 -22.14 27.42 0.54
N GLU A 583 -22.97 27.37 1.57
CA GLU A 583 -23.30 28.53 2.42
C GLU A 583 -22.04 29.09 3.14
N GLU A 584 -21.18 28.20 3.63
CA GLU A 584 -19.88 28.54 4.23
C GLU A 584 -18.93 29.18 3.20
N CYS A 585 -18.92 28.70 1.95
CA CYS A 585 -18.13 29.29 0.87
C CYS A 585 -18.56 30.72 0.59
N GLU A 586 -19.86 30.97 0.42
CA GLU A 586 -20.40 32.32 0.16
C GLU A 586 -20.03 33.29 1.29
N SER A 587 -20.25 32.87 2.54
CA SER A 587 -19.95 33.67 3.73
C SER A 587 -18.45 33.98 3.85
N SER A 588 -17.59 32.99 3.63
CA SER A 588 -16.12 33.16 3.70
C SER A 588 -15.60 34.04 2.57
N ASN A 589 -16.14 33.88 1.35
CA ASN A 589 -15.71 34.62 0.16
C ASN A 589 -16.13 36.08 0.18
N ALA A 590 -17.22 36.40 0.88
CA ALA A 590 -17.63 37.79 1.13
C ALA A 590 -16.70 38.51 2.13
N ALA A 591 -16.02 37.76 3.02
CA ALA A 591 -15.16 38.31 4.07
C ALA A 591 -13.70 38.52 3.64
N SER A 592 -13.28 38.02 2.47
CA SER A 592 -11.90 38.14 1.99
C SER A 592 -11.81 38.32 0.48
N GLU A 593 -10.99 39.27 0.04
CA GLU A 593 -10.69 39.49 -1.39
C GLU A 593 -9.69 38.46 -1.92
N THR A 594 -8.73 38.01 -1.11
CA THR A 594 -7.61 37.17 -1.56
C THR A 594 -7.73 35.70 -1.16
N MET A 595 -8.31 35.41 0.01
CA MET A 595 -8.55 34.04 0.46
C MET A 595 -9.92 33.59 -0.02
N LYS A 596 -9.96 32.67 -0.98
CA LYS A 596 -11.19 32.14 -1.53
C LYS A 596 -11.43 30.71 -1.08
N ARG A 597 -12.58 30.47 -0.48
CA ARG A 597 -13.07 29.14 -0.12
C ARG A 597 -13.81 28.50 -1.28
N GLY A 598 -13.57 27.22 -1.48
CA GLY A 598 -14.27 26.41 -2.46
C GLY A 598 -14.67 25.05 -1.92
N VAL A 599 -15.66 24.45 -2.56
CA VAL A 599 -16.14 23.10 -2.28
C VAL A 599 -16.21 22.33 -3.59
N GLY A 600 -15.76 21.08 -3.56
CA GLY A 600 -15.75 20.17 -4.70
C GLY A 600 -16.19 18.78 -4.28
N VAL A 601 -16.81 18.06 -5.21
CA VAL A 601 -17.25 16.68 -5.03
C VAL A 601 -16.64 15.81 -6.12
N ALA A 602 -16.33 14.57 -5.77
CA ALA A 602 -15.95 13.54 -6.73
C ALA A 602 -16.40 12.15 -6.26
N SER A 603 -16.58 11.25 -7.22
CA SER A 603 -16.97 9.87 -6.96
C SER A 603 -15.95 8.86 -7.45
N CYS A 604 -16.09 7.62 -7.01
CA CYS A 604 -15.30 6.51 -7.47
C CYS A 604 -16.07 5.19 -7.40
N TRP A 605 -15.57 4.24 -8.16
CA TRP A 605 -15.80 2.81 -7.99
C TRP A 605 -14.50 2.08 -8.26
N TYR A 606 -14.40 0.86 -7.74
CA TYR A 606 -13.23 0.03 -7.97
C TYR A 606 -13.56 -1.45 -7.88
N GLY A 607 -13.21 -2.19 -8.94
CA GLY A 607 -13.35 -3.65 -8.98
C GLY A 607 -12.40 -4.35 -8.01
N CYS A 608 -12.97 -5.17 -7.13
CA CYS A 608 -12.22 -5.95 -6.14
C CYS A 608 -11.74 -7.27 -6.75
N GLY A 609 -10.42 -7.44 -6.91
CA GLY A 609 -9.80 -8.62 -7.53
C GLY A 609 -9.14 -8.35 -8.89
N ASN A 610 -8.77 -9.43 -9.60
CA ASN A 610 -8.17 -9.34 -10.93
C ASN A 610 -9.26 -9.03 -11.97
N THR A 611 -8.91 -8.28 -13.03
CA THR A 611 -9.87 -7.87 -14.07
C THR A 611 -10.18 -9.02 -15.02
N GLY A 612 -11.37 -9.61 -14.92
CA GLY A 612 -11.85 -10.67 -15.83
C GLY A 612 -11.01 -11.94 -15.80
N LEU A 613 -10.29 -12.17 -14.70
CA LEU A 613 -9.37 -13.29 -14.52
C LEU A 613 -9.63 -13.96 -13.18
N SER A 614 -9.49 -15.29 -13.16
CA SER A 614 -9.47 -16.10 -11.96
C SER A 614 -8.46 -15.55 -10.93
N ASN A 615 -8.87 -15.55 -9.67
CA ASN A 615 -8.08 -15.01 -8.58
C ASN A 615 -8.45 -15.67 -7.23
N PRO A 616 -8.27 -16.99 -7.09
CA PRO A 616 -8.73 -17.73 -5.91
C PRO A 616 -7.96 -17.36 -4.63
N SER A 617 -8.59 -17.64 -3.49
CA SER A 617 -7.93 -17.76 -2.18
C SER A 617 -8.34 -19.06 -1.52
N THR A 618 -7.39 -19.70 -0.85
CA THR A 618 -7.64 -20.89 -0.02
C THR A 618 -7.32 -20.60 1.45
N VAL A 619 -8.22 -20.97 2.36
CA VAL A 619 -8.04 -20.82 3.81
C VAL A 619 -8.23 -22.17 4.48
N ARG A 620 -7.39 -22.45 5.48
CA ARG A 620 -7.45 -23.69 6.28
C ARG A 620 -7.59 -23.34 7.75
N LEU A 621 -8.37 -24.12 8.49
CA LEU A 621 -8.41 -24.08 9.94
C LEU A 621 -8.61 -25.47 10.54
N GLY A 622 -8.19 -25.66 11.79
CA GLY A 622 -8.38 -26.92 12.48
C GLY A 622 -8.20 -26.85 13.98
N VAL A 623 -8.71 -27.87 14.66
CA VAL A 623 -8.59 -28.07 16.11
C VAL A 623 -7.57 -29.19 16.36
N THR A 624 -6.53 -28.87 17.13
CA THR A 624 -5.50 -29.83 17.55
C THR A 624 -6.03 -30.77 18.66
N SER A 625 -5.30 -31.85 18.95
CA SER A 625 -5.64 -32.76 20.06
C SER A 625 -5.63 -32.09 21.43
N GLU A 626 -4.91 -30.99 21.58
CA GLU A 626 -4.90 -30.13 22.78
C GLU A 626 -6.09 -29.16 22.84
N GLY A 627 -7.00 -29.16 21.85
CA GLY A 627 -8.12 -28.23 21.78
C GLY A 627 -7.75 -26.80 21.34
N ARG A 628 -6.55 -26.58 20.78
CA ARG A 628 -6.20 -25.28 20.16
C ARG A 628 -6.79 -25.17 18.75
N LEU A 629 -7.48 -24.07 18.47
CA LEU A 629 -8.04 -23.73 17.17
C LEU A 629 -7.04 -22.85 16.39
N LYS A 630 -6.52 -23.36 15.26
CA LYS A 630 -5.55 -22.64 14.43
C LYS A 630 -6.19 -22.22 13.10
N LEU A 631 -5.98 -20.98 12.69
CA LEU A 631 -6.38 -20.43 11.40
C LEU A 631 -5.15 -20.14 10.54
N HIS A 632 -5.00 -20.88 9.45
CA HIS A 632 -4.00 -20.70 8.42
C HIS A 632 -4.54 -19.77 7.34
N GLN A 633 -4.14 -18.51 7.39
CA GLN A 633 -4.48 -17.51 6.39
C GLN A 633 -3.21 -16.93 5.78
N GLY A 634 -2.93 -17.32 4.54
CA GLY A 634 -1.74 -16.94 3.79
C GLY A 634 -1.76 -15.51 3.24
N ALA A 635 -2.74 -14.67 3.63
CA ALA A 635 -2.81 -13.29 3.16
C ALA A 635 -1.81 -12.42 3.93
N THR A 636 -0.94 -11.71 3.21
CA THR A 636 0.05 -10.85 3.85
C THR A 636 -0.57 -9.53 4.31
N ASP A 637 -0.48 -9.25 5.61
CA ASP A 637 -0.86 -7.96 6.20
C ASP A 637 0.32 -6.98 6.07
N ILE A 638 0.10 -5.89 5.32
CA ILE A 638 1.08 -4.80 5.18
C ILE A 638 0.70 -3.57 6.00
N GLY A 639 -0.22 -3.76 6.95
CA GLY A 639 -0.74 -2.74 7.85
C GLY A 639 -2.24 -2.50 7.72
N GLN A 640 -2.88 -2.98 6.65
CA GLN A 640 -4.31 -2.77 6.38
C GLN A 640 -5.23 -3.52 7.35
N GLY A 641 -4.74 -4.56 8.04
CA GLY A 641 -5.49 -5.29 9.07
C GLY A 641 -6.20 -6.55 8.59
N SER A 642 -5.72 -7.21 7.52
CA SER A 642 -6.25 -8.51 7.06
C SER A 642 -6.21 -9.57 8.16
N ASN A 643 -5.19 -9.55 9.01
CA ASN A 643 -5.06 -10.46 10.16
C ASN A 643 -6.28 -10.42 11.08
N THR A 644 -6.88 -9.23 11.23
CA THR A 644 -8.03 -9.03 12.12
C THR A 644 -9.34 -9.31 11.40
N VAL A 645 -9.56 -8.73 10.21
CA VAL A 645 -10.85 -8.83 9.51
C VAL A 645 -11.15 -10.25 9.01
N ILE A 646 -10.15 -10.99 8.51
CA ILE A 646 -10.33 -12.37 8.06
C ILE A 646 -10.70 -13.26 9.25
N THR A 647 -10.07 -13.04 10.40
CA THR A 647 -10.34 -13.78 11.63
C THR A 647 -11.72 -13.45 12.19
N GLN A 648 -12.17 -12.19 12.16
CA GLN A 648 -13.55 -11.82 12.53
C GLN A 648 -14.58 -12.56 11.66
N ILE A 649 -14.37 -12.61 10.34
CA ILE A 649 -15.25 -13.33 9.42
C ILE A 649 -15.27 -14.83 9.74
N CYS A 650 -14.10 -15.42 9.94
CA CYS A 650 -13.98 -16.84 10.27
C CYS A 650 -14.62 -17.20 11.62
N ALA A 651 -14.47 -16.33 12.62
CA ALA A 651 -15.01 -16.52 13.96
C ALA A 651 -16.53 -16.54 13.97
N ASP A 652 -17.17 -15.62 13.25
CA ASP A 652 -18.62 -15.58 13.12
C ASP A 652 -19.16 -16.76 12.32
N ALA A 653 -18.48 -17.15 11.24
CA ALA A 653 -18.87 -18.33 10.45
C ALA A 653 -18.78 -19.64 11.24
N LEU A 654 -17.75 -19.80 12.08
CA LEU A 654 -17.60 -20.95 12.97
C LEU A 654 -18.56 -20.88 14.18
N GLY A 655 -18.89 -19.67 14.63
CA GLY A 655 -19.72 -19.42 15.80
C GLY A 655 -18.97 -19.61 17.11
N VAL A 656 -17.72 -19.14 17.19
CA VAL A 656 -16.89 -19.12 18.41
C VAL A 656 -16.29 -17.73 18.63
N PRO A 657 -15.95 -17.34 19.88
CA PRO A 657 -15.32 -16.06 20.14
C PRO A 657 -13.96 -15.93 19.41
N ILE A 658 -13.63 -14.72 18.98
CA ILE A 658 -12.41 -14.46 18.19
C ILE A 658 -11.11 -14.74 18.97
N ASP A 659 -11.15 -14.58 20.30
CA ASP A 659 -10.00 -14.81 21.18
C ASP A 659 -9.60 -16.29 21.33
N ARG A 660 -10.38 -17.21 20.71
CA ARG A 660 -10.07 -18.65 20.66
C ARG A 660 -9.11 -19.01 19.53
N PHE A 661 -8.89 -18.13 18.56
CA PHE A 661 -8.08 -18.40 17.39
C PHE A 661 -6.59 -18.14 17.62
N GLU A 662 -5.76 -19.10 17.23
CA GLU A 662 -4.32 -18.92 17.01
C GLU A 662 -4.08 -18.71 15.51
N LEU A 663 -3.49 -17.57 15.14
CA LEU A 663 -3.21 -17.25 13.74
C LEU A 663 -1.88 -17.84 13.29
N VAL A 664 -1.92 -18.57 12.18
CA VAL A 664 -0.74 -18.95 11.40
C VAL A 664 -0.71 -18.06 10.16
N GLY A 665 0.22 -17.11 10.16
CA GLY A 665 0.38 -16.10 9.12
C GLY A 665 0.97 -16.65 7.80
N PRO A 666 1.21 -15.78 6.82
CA PRO A 666 1.71 -16.19 5.52
C PRO A 666 3.09 -16.85 5.61
N ASP A 667 3.22 -18.01 4.98
CA ASP A 667 4.45 -18.78 4.84
C ASP A 667 4.20 -19.83 3.77
N THR A 668 4.97 -19.80 2.68
CA THR A 668 4.67 -20.65 1.52
C THR A 668 4.78 -22.16 1.79
N ALA A 669 5.34 -22.56 2.95
CA ALA A 669 5.37 -23.95 3.39
C ALA A 669 4.24 -24.32 4.36
N LEU A 670 3.63 -23.36 5.07
CA LEU A 670 2.68 -23.63 6.17
C LEU A 670 1.25 -23.21 5.87
N THR A 671 1.04 -22.20 5.03
CA THR A 671 -0.29 -21.68 4.73
C THR A 671 -0.66 -21.87 3.26
N PRO A 672 -1.94 -22.18 2.96
CA PRO A 672 -2.41 -22.20 1.58
C PRO A 672 -2.32 -20.81 0.93
N ASP A 673 -2.26 -20.79 -0.41
CA ASP A 673 -2.18 -19.55 -1.17
C ASP A 673 -3.49 -18.74 -1.06
N CYS A 674 -3.41 -17.60 -0.38
CA CYS A 674 -4.49 -16.61 -0.29
C CYS A 674 -4.35 -15.50 -1.35
N GLY A 675 -3.43 -15.66 -2.31
CA GLY A 675 -3.12 -14.67 -3.32
C GLY A 675 -2.45 -13.40 -2.77
N LYS A 676 -1.98 -12.57 -3.71
CA LYS A 676 -1.35 -11.27 -3.43
C LYS A 676 -2.27 -10.28 -2.71
N THR A 677 -1.70 -9.51 -1.78
CA THR A 677 -2.38 -8.36 -1.14
C THR A 677 -2.38 -7.15 -2.08
N SER A 678 -3.40 -7.08 -2.94
CA SER A 678 -3.61 -6.05 -3.96
C SER A 678 -5.09 -5.98 -4.37
N ALA A 679 -5.49 -5.03 -5.21
CA ALA A 679 -6.81 -4.99 -5.83
C ALA A 679 -7.99 -5.09 -4.83
N SER A 680 -7.79 -4.63 -3.59
CA SER A 680 -8.77 -4.58 -2.50
C SER A 680 -9.38 -5.96 -2.20
N ARG A 681 -8.68 -7.04 -2.55
CA ARG A 681 -9.28 -8.37 -2.63
C ARG A 681 -9.33 -9.12 -1.31
N GLN A 682 -8.46 -8.83 -0.34
CA GLN A 682 -8.29 -9.72 0.82
C GLN A 682 -9.54 -9.85 1.69
N THR A 683 -10.21 -8.73 2.04
CA THR A 683 -11.47 -8.76 2.80
C THR A 683 -12.57 -9.52 2.03
N TYR A 684 -12.60 -9.38 0.71
CA TYR A 684 -13.61 -10.03 -0.13
C TYR A 684 -13.27 -11.51 -0.38
N VAL A 685 -12.22 -11.80 -1.14
CA VAL A 685 -11.91 -13.14 -1.64
C VAL A 685 -11.41 -14.06 -0.54
N THR A 686 -10.41 -13.62 0.22
CA THR A 686 -9.85 -14.42 1.33
C THR A 686 -10.83 -14.45 2.51
N GLY A 687 -11.56 -13.35 2.76
CA GLY A 687 -12.66 -13.35 3.71
C GLY A 687 -13.75 -14.37 3.35
N LYS A 688 -14.13 -14.49 2.06
CA LYS A 688 -15.11 -15.50 1.62
C LYS A 688 -14.59 -16.92 1.75
N ALA A 689 -13.31 -17.17 1.46
CA ALA A 689 -12.68 -18.45 1.72
C ALA A 689 -12.68 -18.80 3.22
N ALA A 690 -12.41 -17.81 4.10
CA ALA A 690 -12.46 -17.98 5.55
C ALA A 690 -13.89 -18.20 6.08
N GLU A 691 -14.89 -17.50 5.53
CA GLU A 691 -16.32 -17.72 5.84
C GLU A 691 -16.71 -19.16 5.51
N LYS A 692 -16.35 -19.65 4.31
CA LYS A 692 -16.60 -21.04 3.90
C LYS A 692 -15.90 -22.04 4.82
N ALA A 693 -14.62 -21.82 5.10
CA ALA A 693 -13.84 -22.74 5.94
C ALA A 693 -14.41 -22.81 7.36
N GLY A 694 -14.72 -21.66 7.97
CA GLY A 694 -15.37 -21.57 9.28
C GLY A 694 -16.72 -22.29 9.32
N ALA A 695 -17.57 -22.08 8.30
CA ALA A 695 -18.86 -22.76 8.17
C ALA A 695 -18.72 -24.27 7.99
N ALA A 696 -17.73 -24.73 7.21
CA ALA A 696 -17.45 -26.15 6.99
C ALA A 696 -16.99 -26.85 8.28
N LEU A 697 -16.08 -26.23 9.05
CA LEU A 697 -15.66 -26.77 10.34
C LEU A 697 -16.83 -26.77 11.34
N ARG A 698 -17.67 -25.73 11.34
CA ARG A 698 -18.91 -25.70 12.14
C ARG A 698 -19.82 -26.88 11.81
N GLU A 699 -20.09 -27.11 10.52
CA GLU A 699 -20.92 -28.24 10.08
C GLU A 699 -20.32 -29.58 10.54
N GLN A 700 -19.01 -29.75 10.43
CA GLN A 700 -18.32 -30.96 10.86
C GLN A 700 -18.50 -31.20 12.38
N ILE A 701 -18.28 -30.17 13.22
CA ILE A 701 -18.46 -30.26 14.68
C ILE A 701 -19.91 -30.62 15.03
N LEU A 702 -20.88 -29.94 14.41
CA LEU A 702 -22.30 -30.19 14.66
C LEU A 702 -22.72 -31.60 14.23
N ARG A 703 -22.23 -32.07 13.08
CA ARG A 703 -22.45 -33.44 12.60
C ARG A 703 -21.84 -34.48 13.52
N PHE A 704 -20.61 -34.27 14.02
CA PHE A 704 -19.96 -35.16 14.99
C PHE A 704 -20.73 -35.24 16.32
N SER A 705 -21.28 -34.11 16.78
CA SER A 705 -22.08 -34.06 18.01
C SER A 705 -23.54 -34.49 17.83
N ASN A 706 -24.00 -34.68 16.59
CA ASN A 706 -25.40 -34.89 16.22
C ASN A 706 -26.35 -33.81 16.80
N ARG A 707 -25.95 -32.53 16.67
CA ARG A 707 -26.67 -31.36 17.22
C ARG A 707 -27.24 -30.46 16.12
N ALA A 708 -28.18 -29.61 16.52
CA ALA A 708 -28.85 -28.68 15.61
C ALA A 708 -27.92 -27.55 15.12
N ALA A 709 -28.31 -26.89 14.02
CA ALA A 709 -27.51 -25.84 13.36
C ALA A 709 -27.25 -24.62 14.26
N ASP A 710 -28.14 -24.35 15.21
CA ASP A 710 -28.12 -23.23 16.16
C ASP A 710 -27.41 -23.57 17.49
N ALA A 711 -26.90 -24.79 17.67
CA ALA A 711 -26.16 -25.17 18.86
C ALA A 711 -24.90 -24.29 19.03
N ARG A 712 -24.60 -23.93 20.28
CA ARG A 712 -23.41 -23.15 20.65
C ARG A 712 -22.18 -24.07 20.67
N ILE A 713 -21.08 -23.60 20.10
CA ILE A 713 -19.79 -24.30 20.11
C ILE A 713 -18.85 -23.57 21.07
N GLU A 714 -18.18 -24.33 21.93
CA GLU A 714 -17.14 -23.84 22.83
C GLU A 714 -15.85 -24.64 22.60
N ILE A 715 -14.79 -23.92 22.28
CA ILE A 715 -13.45 -24.47 22.11
C ILE A 715 -12.54 -23.70 23.06
N ASP A 716 -12.20 -24.33 24.18
CA ASP A 716 -11.27 -23.76 25.16
C ASP A 716 -9.85 -24.28 24.89
N PRO A 717 -8.87 -23.41 24.61
CA PRO A 717 -7.50 -23.83 24.40
C PRO A 717 -6.98 -24.67 25.58
N GLY A 718 -6.41 -25.84 25.29
CA GLY A 718 -5.85 -26.75 26.30
C GLY A 718 -6.85 -27.71 26.95
N SER A 719 -8.15 -27.62 26.63
CA SER A 719 -9.15 -28.53 27.22
C SER A 719 -9.10 -29.96 26.67
N GLY A 720 -8.57 -30.15 25.45
CA GLY A 720 -8.68 -31.40 24.70
C GLY A 720 -10.13 -31.80 24.34
N VAL A 721 -11.11 -30.93 24.58
CA VAL A 721 -12.54 -31.22 24.41
C VAL A 721 -13.27 -30.02 23.81
N ILE A 722 -14.07 -30.26 22.76
CA ILE A 722 -15.04 -29.28 22.23
C ILE A 722 -16.39 -29.52 22.91
N ARG A 723 -17.04 -28.46 23.41
CA ARG A 723 -18.41 -28.56 23.95
C ARG A 723 -19.40 -28.01 22.93
N VAL A 724 -20.45 -28.76 22.68
CA VAL A 724 -21.58 -28.34 21.84
C VAL A 724 -22.83 -28.30 22.72
N VAL A 725 -23.45 -27.13 22.82
CA VAL A 725 -24.51 -26.83 23.79
C VAL A 725 -25.77 -26.37 23.07
N ASP A 726 -26.86 -27.11 23.26
CA ASP A 726 -28.23 -26.72 22.93
C ASP A 726 -29.11 -26.91 24.20
N ASP A 727 -30.22 -27.65 24.12
CA ASP A 727 -30.96 -28.12 25.30
C ASP A 727 -30.15 -29.11 26.15
N GLU A 728 -29.11 -29.74 25.58
CA GLU A 728 -28.16 -30.59 26.28
C GLU A 728 -26.72 -30.18 25.96
N THR A 729 -25.75 -30.77 26.67
CA THR A 729 -24.31 -30.57 26.38
C THR A 729 -23.70 -31.86 25.88
N THR A 730 -23.06 -31.81 24.71
CA THR A 730 -22.24 -32.89 24.15
C THR A 730 -20.76 -32.51 24.19
N LEU A 731 -19.92 -33.46 24.57
CA LEU A 731 -18.47 -33.31 24.62
C LEU A 731 -17.83 -34.14 23.52
N ILE A 732 -16.99 -33.50 22.71
CA ILE A 732 -16.16 -34.16 21.69
C ILE A 732 -14.71 -34.17 22.21
N ALA A 733 -14.22 -35.33 22.63
CA ALA A 733 -12.84 -35.50 23.09
C ALA A 733 -11.87 -35.53 21.90
N VAL A 734 -11.44 -34.35 21.44
CA VAL A 734 -10.44 -34.24 20.37
C VAL A 734 -9.07 -34.76 20.80
N SER A 735 -8.81 -34.88 22.11
CA SER A 735 -7.63 -35.56 22.66
C SER A 735 -7.51 -37.03 22.28
N ASP A 736 -8.65 -37.68 22.02
CA ASP A 736 -8.73 -39.11 21.74
C ASP A 736 -8.80 -39.41 20.24
N MET A 737 -8.79 -38.36 19.41
CA MET A 737 -8.80 -38.45 17.95
C MET A 737 -7.37 -38.52 17.40
N GLU A 738 -7.16 -39.35 16.38
CA GLU A 738 -5.90 -39.32 15.63
C GLU A 738 -5.82 -38.04 14.78
N PRO A 739 -4.79 -37.19 14.97
CA PRO A 739 -4.61 -36.02 14.12
C PRO A 739 -4.23 -36.40 12.68
N ASN A 740 -4.63 -35.59 11.72
CA ASN A 740 -4.17 -35.71 10.33
C ASN A 740 -2.67 -35.34 10.17
N GLU A 741 -2.14 -35.42 8.95
CA GLU A 741 -0.73 -35.09 8.65
C GLU A 741 -0.31 -33.67 9.03
N LEU A 742 -1.30 -32.76 9.20
CA LEU A 742 -1.10 -31.37 9.61
C LEU A 742 -1.28 -31.17 11.13
N GLY A 743 -1.55 -32.23 11.89
CA GLY A 743 -1.72 -32.19 13.33
C GLY A 743 -3.13 -31.80 13.81
N TYR A 744 -4.15 -31.92 12.97
CA TYR A 744 -5.54 -31.55 13.30
C TYR A 744 -6.46 -32.76 13.46
N CYS A 745 -7.26 -32.77 14.52
CA CYS A 745 -8.28 -33.79 14.78
C CYS A 745 -9.58 -33.51 14.00
N LEU A 746 -9.92 -32.24 13.86
CA LEU A 746 -10.98 -31.73 12.98
C LEU A 746 -10.42 -30.55 12.21
N SER A 747 -10.67 -30.49 10.90
CA SER A 747 -10.15 -29.42 10.05
C SER A 747 -11.00 -29.22 8.81
N ALA A 748 -11.05 -27.99 8.34
CA ALA A 748 -11.61 -27.63 7.05
C ALA A 748 -10.61 -26.80 6.23
N GLU A 749 -10.66 -26.97 4.92
CA GLU A 749 -9.93 -26.16 3.96
C GLU A 749 -10.85 -25.84 2.80
N GLU A 750 -11.06 -24.55 2.53
CA GLU A 750 -12.01 -24.10 1.52
C GLU A 750 -11.36 -23.09 0.60
N THR A 751 -11.79 -23.13 -0.66
CA THR A 751 -11.35 -22.21 -1.71
C THR A 751 -12.52 -21.37 -2.21
N TYR A 752 -12.26 -20.10 -2.46
CA TYR A 752 -13.17 -19.23 -3.17
C TYR A 752 -12.46 -18.56 -4.34
N ASP A 753 -13.00 -18.76 -5.54
CA ASP A 753 -12.63 -18.04 -6.75
C ASP A 753 -13.83 -17.16 -7.16
N PRO A 754 -13.67 -15.83 -7.18
CA PRO A 754 -14.72 -14.90 -7.60
C PRO A 754 -15.29 -15.23 -8.98
N PRO A 755 -16.62 -15.22 -9.15
CA PRO A 755 -17.24 -15.44 -10.46
C PRO A 755 -16.94 -14.26 -11.39
N THR A 756 -16.01 -14.46 -12.33
CA THR A 756 -15.66 -13.48 -13.38
C THR A 756 -15.74 -14.12 -14.76
N VAL A 757 -15.92 -13.29 -15.79
CA VAL A 757 -15.91 -13.69 -17.20
C VAL A 757 -14.90 -12.82 -17.93
N GLY A 758 -14.01 -13.46 -18.68
CA GLY A 758 -13.00 -12.78 -19.49
C GLY A 758 -13.63 -11.77 -20.45
N LEU A 759 -12.87 -10.72 -20.75
CA LEU A 759 -13.32 -9.64 -21.63
C LEU A 759 -13.08 -10.01 -23.10
N ASP A 760 -14.07 -9.76 -23.96
CA ASP A 760 -13.95 -9.94 -25.41
C ASP A 760 -13.15 -8.81 -26.10
N GLU A 761 -13.09 -8.82 -27.44
CA GLU A 761 -12.37 -7.80 -28.24
C GLU A 761 -12.89 -6.37 -28.07
N ASN A 762 -14.11 -6.20 -27.57
CA ASN A 762 -14.74 -4.92 -27.25
C ASN A 762 -14.82 -4.68 -25.74
N GLY A 763 -14.10 -5.47 -24.94
CA GLY A 763 -14.06 -5.32 -23.50
C GLY A 763 -15.37 -5.70 -22.80
N GLN A 764 -16.23 -6.49 -23.44
CA GLN A 764 -17.50 -6.92 -22.86
C GLN A 764 -17.31 -8.22 -22.05
N GLY A 765 -17.95 -8.31 -20.88
CA GLY A 765 -17.82 -9.45 -19.96
C GLY A 765 -18.19 -9.08 -18.52
N ILE A 766 -17.72 -9.90 -17.57
CA ILE A 766 -17.90 -9.69 -16.12
C ILE A 766 -16.51 -9.51 -15.50
N PRO A 767 -15.95 -8.29 -15.54
CA PRO A 767 -14.58 -8.05 -15.10
C PRO A 767 -14.39 -8.24 -13.58
N TYR A 768 -15.43 -8.04 -12.78
CA TYR A 768 -15.36 -8.20 -11.32
C TYR A 768 -16.66 -8.75 -10.77
N ALA A 769 -16.56 -9.61 -9.75
CA ALA A 769 -17.72 -10.04 -8.99
C ALA A 769 -18.25 -8.95 -8.04
N VAL A 770 -17.35 -8.13 -7.47
CA VAL A 770 -17.67 -7.10 -6.47
C VAL A 770 -16.98 -5.77 -6.81
N TYR A 771 -17.68 -4.66 -6.63
CA TYR A 771 -17.12 -3.30 -6.68
C TYR A 771 -17.31 -2.59 -5.35
N GLY A 772 -16.28 -1.87 -4.89
CA GLY A 772 -16.41 -0.86 -3.84
C GLY A 772 -16.78 0.49 -4.45
N TYR A 773 -17.56 1.31 -3.73
CA TYR A 773 -18.00 2.63 -4.18
C TYR A 773 -17.69 3.69 -3.13
N GLY A 774 -17.47 4.92 -3.57
CA GLY A 774 -17.30 6.04 -2.65
C GLY A 774 -17.51 7.39 -3.31
N ALA A 775 -17.85 8.38 -2.50
CA ALA A 775 -17.90 9.78 -2.87
C ALA A 775 -17.25 10.63 -1.77
N GLN A 776 -16.49 11.64 -2.18
CA GLN A 776 -15.86 12.58 -1.27
C GLN A 776 -16.24 14.02 -1.62
N MET A 777 -16.47 14.82 -0.58
CA MET A 777 -16.56 16.26 -0.68
C MET A 777 -15.33 16.88 -0.01
N ALA A 778 -14.63 17.78 -0.69
CA ALA A 778 -13.51 18.53 -0.15
C ALA A 778 -13.85 20.02 -0.04
N VAL A 779 -13.49 20.63 1.09
CA VAL A 779 -13.53 22.08 1.31
C VAL A 779 -12.10 22.60 1.38
N VAL A 780 -11.78 23.60 0.57
CA VAL A 780 -10.43 24.18 0.48
C VAL A 780 -10.48 25.70 0.63
N ASP A 781 -9.42 26.27 1.18
CA ASP A 781 -9.10 27.69 1.03
C ASP A 781 -7.96 27.87 0.03
N VAL A 782 -8.10 28.80 -0.90
CA VAL A 782 -7.09 29.16 -1.90
C VAL A 782 -6.64 30.60 -1.66
N ASP A 783 -5.35 30.77 -1.38
CA ASP A 783 -4.70 32.08 -1.46
C ASP A 783 -4.50 32.41 -2.94
N THR A 784 -5.35 33.29 -3.48
CA THR A 784 -5.32 33.64 -4.91
C THR A 784 -4.10 34.49 -5.29
N ALA A 785 -3.41 35.10 -4.32
CA ALA A 785 -2.19 35.86 -4.56
C ALA A 785 -0.95 34.95 -4.68
N LEU A 786 -0.92 33.85 -3.92
CA LEU A 786 0.21 32.92 -3.87
C LEU A 786 -0.03 31.59 -4.58
N GLY A 787 -1.28 31.28 -4.93
CA GLY A 787 -1.71 29.98 -5.43
C GLY A 787 -1.67 28.86 -4.37
N ARG A 788 -1.52 29.18 -3.08
CA ARG A 788 -1.47 28.18 -2.01
C ARG A 788 -2.86 27.62 -1.73
N VAL A 789 -2.95 26.31 -1.54
CA VAL A 789 -4.21 25.61 -1.26
C VAL A 789 -4.11 24.96 0.11
N TYR A 790 -5.13 25.18 0.94
CA TYR A 790 -5.29 24.58 2.26
C TYR A 790 -6.54 23.72 2.26
N VAL A 791 -6.39 22.40 2.40
CA VAL A 791 -7.54 21.50 2.56
C VAL A 791 -8.02 21.62 4.00
N ARG A 792 -9.28 21.97 4.21
CA ARG A 792 -9.85 22.19 5.55
C ARG A 792 -10.58 20.98 6.06
N ARG A 793 -11.43 20.42 5.20
CA ARG A 793 -12.36 19.35 5.55
C ARG A 793 -12.57 18.42 4.37
N VAL A 794 -12.61 17.12 4.65
CA VAL A 794 -13.04 16.08 3.72
C VAL A 794 -14.15 15.26 4.36
N VAL A 795 -15.30 15.18 3.70
CA VAL A 795 -16.40 14.27 4.09
C VAL A 795 -16.40 13.10 3.11
N ALA A 796 -16.30 11.88 3.64
CA ALA A 796 -16.00 10.68 2.87
C ALA A 796 -17.06 9.60 3.09
N ALA A 797 -18.00 9.49 2.15
CA ALA A 797 -19.02 8.45 2.14
C ALA A 797 -18.54 7.25 1.32
N HIS A 798 -18.45 6.07 1.94
CA HIS A 798 -17.96 4.85 1.29
C HIS A 798 -18.92 3.68 1.53
N ASP A 799 -19.25 2.99 0.44
CA ASP A 799 -20.03 1.76 0.48
C ASP A 799 -19.11 0.55 0.54
N LEU A 800 -19.11 -0.08 1.71
CA LEU A 800 -18.27 -1.23 2.03
C LEU A 800 -19.08 -2.52 2.08
N GLY A 801 -20.36 -2.47 1.71
CA GLY A 801 -21.31 -3.50 2.09
C GLY A 801 -21.29 -3.66 3.61
N ARG A 802 -21.15 -4.87 4.12
CA ARG A 802 -20.97 -5.08 5.56
C ARG A 802 -19.59 -4.61 6.04
N VAL A 803 -19.56 -3.65 6.96
CA VAL A 803 -18.32 -3.20 7.61
C VAL A 803 -17.85 -4.26 8.61
N ILE A 804 -16.70 -4.88 8.36
CA ILE A 804 -16.16 -5.93 9.24
C ILE A 804 -15.57 -5.34 10.53
N ASN A 805 -14.72 -4.31 10.40
CA ASN A 805 -14.13 -3.60 11.53
C ASN A 805 -14.17 -2.09 11.27
N PRO A 806 -15.08 -1.34 11.91
CA PRO A 806 -15.24 0.08 11.65
C PRO A 806 -13.99 0.91 11.92
N MET A 807 -13.21 0.58 12.95
CA MET A 807 -11.98 1.30 13.32
C MET A 807 -10.89 1.12 12.26
N LEU A 808 -10.70 -0.10 11.74
CA LEU A 808 -9.72 -0.35 10.68
C LEU A 808 -10.16 0.26 9.34
N ALA A 809 -11.47 0.25 9.06
CA ALA A 809 -12.03 0.88 7.86
C ALA A 809 -11.84 2.41 7.87
N GLU A 810 -12.12 3.08 8.99
CA GLU A 810 -11.81 4.51 9.20
C GLU A 810 -10.35 4.81 8.88
N GLY A 811 -9.41 4.06 9.48
CA GLY A 811 -7.98 4.28 9.24
C GLY A 811 -7.55 4.07 7.77
N GLN A 812 -8.21 3.17 7.04
CA GLN A 812 -7.94 2.99 5.60
C GLN A 812 -8.48 4.14 4.75
N ILE A 813 -9.62 4.71 5.11
CA ILE A 813 -10.19 5.90 4.46
C ILE A 813 -9.29 7.12 4.72
N GLU A 814 -8.93 7.36 5.99
CA GLU A 814 -8.05 8.46 6.40
C GLU A 814 -6.68 8.38 5.69
N GLY A 815 -6.07 7.19 5.65
CA GLY A 815 -4.83 6.96 4.91
C GLY A 815 -4.96 7.15 3.40
N GLY A 816 -6.12 6.77 2.83
CA GLY A 816 -6.42 6.99 1.41
C GLY A 816 -6.53 8.47 1.07
N ILE A 817 -7.22 9.24 1.91
CA ILE A 817 -7.36 10.70 1.79
C ILE A 817 -5.99 11.37 1.90
N ALA A 818 -5.14 10.97 2.84
CA ALA A 818 -3.78 11.52 2.96
C ALA A 818 -2.97 11.31 1.66
N GLN A 819 -2.96 10.09 1.09
CA GLN A 819 -2.27 9.82 -0.17
C GLN A 819 -2.89 10.60 -1.36
N GLY A 820 -4.21 10.71 -1.40
CA GLY A 820 -4.93 11.47 -2.43
C GLY A 820 -4.66 12.98 -2.36
N LEU A 821 -4.56 13.54 -1.16
CA LEU A 821 -4.12 14.92 -0.91
C LEU A 821 -2.67 15.13 -1.40
N GLY A 822 -1.78 14.18 -1.09
CA GLY A 822 -0.41 14.16 -1.57
C GLY A 822 -0.35 14.25 -3.10
N MET A 823 -1.03 13.34 -3.79
CA MET A 823 -1.15 13.34 -5.26
C MET A 823 -1.73 14.65 -5.80
N ALA A 824 -2.70 15.24 -5.11
CA ALA A 824 -3.35 16.47 -5.53
C ALA A 824 -2.44 17.70 -5.44
N LEU A 825 -1.66 17.85 -4.36
CA LEU A 825 -1.08 19.14 -4.01
C LEU A 825 0.46 19.19 -3.95
N MET A 826 1.15 18.05 -3.78
CA MET A 826 2.58 18.10 -3.43
C MET A 826 3.45 16.98 -4.03
N GLU A 827 2.96 15.75 -4.15
CA GLU A 827 3.77 14.60 -4.50
C GLU A 827 4.12 14.57 -5.99
N GLU A 828 5.41 14.63 -6.32
CA GLU A 828 5.95 14.51 -7.67
C GLU A 828 7.36 13.89 -7.58
N TYR A 829 7.52 12.66 -8.06
CA TYR A 829 8.84 12.04 -8.20
C TYR A 829 9.47 12.52 -9.50
N LEU A 830 10.64 13.12 -9.43
CA LEU A 830 11.37 13.62 -10.58
C LEU A 830 12.58 12.69 -10.85
N PRO A 831 12.54 11.87 -11.91
CA PRO A 831 13.64 10.96 -12.24
C PRO A 831 14.99 11.69 -12.32
N GLY A 832 16.01 11.15 -11.63
CA GLY A 832 17.36 11.72 -11.57
C GLY A 832 17.52 12.93 -10.65
N ARG A 833 16.45 13.42 -10.01
CA ARG A 833 16.50 14.51 -9.03
C ARG A 833 16.03 14.08 -7.65
N THR A 834 14.92 13.35 -7.57
CA THR A 834 14.34 12.91 -6.30
C THR A 834 15.08 11.65 -5.81
N ALA A 835 15.81 11.77 -4.70
CA ALA A 835 16.63 10.67 -4.15
C ALA A 835 16.33 10.33 -2.68
N ASN A 836 15.67 11.22 -1.93
CA ASN A 836 15.24 10.96 -0.55
C ASN A 836 13.98 11.78 -0.20
N LEU A 837 13.49 11.66 1.04
CA LEU A 837 12.24 12.25 1.50
C LEU A 837 12.30 13.78 1.69
N HIS A 838 13.46 14.40 1.91
CA HIS A 838 13.56 15.87 1.88
C HIS A 838 13.28 16.47 0.49
N ASP A 839 13.54 15.72 -0.59
CA ASP A 839 13.27 16.13 -1.98
C ASP A 839 11.93 15.58 -2.51
N TYR A 840 11.21 14.79 -1.71
CA TYR A 840 9.90 14.22 -2.03
C TYR A 840 8.89 14.54 -0.93
N LEU A 841 8.10 15.60 -1.15
CA LEU A 841 7.16 16.08 -0.15
C LEU A 841 5.98 15.12 0.02
N ILE A 842 5.93 14.45 1.16
CA ILE A 842 4.81 13.62 1.62
C ILE A 842 3.94 14.48 2.56
N PRO A 843 2.60 14.33 2.53
CA PRO A 843 1.73 14.94 3.52
C PRO A 843 2.19 14.64 4.95
N THR A 844 2.44 15.69 5.71
CA THR A 844 2.78 15.63 7.14
C THR A 844 1.51 15.72 7.98
N ILE A 845 1.67 15.59 9.30
CA ILE A 845 0.56 15.74 10.25
C ILE A 845 -0.16 17.09 10.11
N GLY A 846 0.55 18.16 9.76
CA GLY A 846 0.00 19.51 9.60
C GLY A 846 -0.73 19.74 8.27
N ASP A 847 -0.61 18.81 7.32
CA ASP A 847 -1.30 18.89 6.02
C ASP A 847 -2.66 18.19 6.04
N ILE A 848 -2.94 17.38 7.06
CA ILE A 848 -4.15 16.57 7.12
C ILE A 848 -5.35 17.43 7.52
N PRO A 849 -6.44 17.41 6.74
CA PRO A 849 -7.67 18.13 7.06
C PRO A 849 -8.50 17.42 8.15
N ASP A 850 -9.56 18.07 8.61
CA ASP A 850 -10.61 17.35 9.33
C ASP A 850 -11.27 16.32 8.40
N ILE A 851 -11.35 15.07 8.85
CA ILE A 851 -11.91 13.96 8.06
C ILE A 851 -13.15 13.41 8.77
N GLU A 852 -14.28 13.41 8.06
CA GLU A 852 -15.51 12.77 8.49
C GLU A 852 -15.77 11.53 7.62
N THR A 853 -15.90 10.37 8.25
CA THR A 853 -16.16 9.11 7.56
C THR A 853 -17.63 8.72 7.71
N ILE A 854 -18.30 8.43 6.59
CA ILE A 854 -19.68 7.93 6.55
C ILE A 854 -19.67 6.54 5.92
N PHE A 855 -20.07 5.53 6.68
CA PHE A 855 -20.23 4.17 6.15
C PHE A 855 -21.61 4.00 5.54
N ILE A 856 -21.63 3.55 4.29
CA ILE A 856 -22.82 3.04 3.61
C ILE A 856 -22.70 1.52 3.62
N GLU A 857 -23.74 0.84 4.11
CA GLU A 857 -23.75 -0.63 4.20
C GLU A 857 -24.77 -1.22 3.22
N LYS A 858 -24.45 -1.21 1.93
CA LYS A 858 -25.25 -1.87 0.90
C LYS A 858 -24.63 -3.24 0.57
N PRO A 859 -25.16 -4.34 1.13
CA PRO A 859 -24.50 -5.64 1.06
C PRO A 859 -24.38 -6.15 -0.38
N ASP A 860 -23.27 -6.82 -0.67
CA ASP A 860 -23.03 -7.50 -1.93
C ASP A 860 -23.30 -9.02 -1.80
N PRO A 861 -24.05 -9.66 -2.71
CA PRO A 861 -24.35 -11.09 -2.62
C PRO A 861 -23.10 -11.99 -2.64
N GLU A 862 -22.02 -11.57 -3.30
CA GLU A 862 -20.78 -12.36 -3.39
C GLU A 862 -19.86 -12.16 -2.18
N GLY A 863 -20.00 -11.02 -1.50
CA GLY A 863 -19.18 -10.65 -0.33
C GLY A 863 -19.32 -11.64 0.84
N PRO A 864 -18.26 -11.84 1.66
CA PRO A 864 -18.42 -12.52 2.94
C PRO A 864 -19.32 -11.70 3.85
N SER A 865 -20.44 -12.28 4.26
CA SER A 865 -21.48 -11.60 5.04
C SER A 865 -21.93 -10.27 4.43
N GLY A 866 -21.85 -10.13 3.09
CA GLY A 866 -22.19 -8.90 2.37
C GLY A 866 -21.07 -7.87 2.25
N ALA A 867 -19.85 -8.14 2.72
CA ALA A 867 -18.74 -7.18 2.75
C ALA A 867 -18.02 -7.01 1.40
N LYS A 868 -17.44 -5.84 1.19
CA LYS A 868 -16.66 -5.45 0.01
C LYS A 868 -15.21 -5.12 0.35
N GLY A 869 -14.38 -4.97 -0.66
CA GLY A 869 -13.00 -4.50 -0.51
C GLY A 869 -12.92 -2.97 -0.36
N LEU A 870 -12.06 -2.47 0.52
CA LEU A 870 -11.90 -1.03 0.80
C LEU A 870 -10.63 -0.39 0.21
N GLY A 871 -9.51 -1.09 0.36
CA GLY A 871 -8.16 -0.54 0.26
C GLY A 871 -8.03 0.60 -0.75
N GLU A 872 -8.27 0.38 -2.03
CA GLU A 872 -7.84 1.33 -3.06
C GLU A 872 -8.80 2.47 -3.35
N HIS A 873 -10.11 2.23 -3.24
CA HIS A 873 -11.08 3.20 -3.69
C HIS A 873 -11.19 4.41 -2.75
N ALA A 874 -10.74 4.28 -1.50
CA ALA A 874 -10.60 5.37 -0.54
C ALA A 874 -9.77 6.58 -1.02
N LEU A 875 -8.82 6.37 -1.93
CA LEU A 875 -7.93 7.43 -2.44
C LEU A 875 -8.50 8.11 -3.69
N ILE A 876 -9.26 7.36 -4.51
CA ILE A 876 -9.61 7.74 -5.89
C ILE A 876 -10.32 9.11 -5.96
N PRO A 877 -11.32 9.42 -5.13
CA PRO A 877 -12.09 10.65 -5.28
C PRO A 877 -11.41 11.87 -4.63
N THR A 878 -10.35 11.71 -3.84
CA THR A 878 -9.76 12.82 -3.07
C THR A 878 -9.17 13.91 -3.96
N ALA A 879 -8.27 13.53 -4.88
CA ALA A 879 -7.61 14.49 -5.77
C ALA A 879 -8.59 15.23 -6.69
N PRO A 880 -9.53 14.57 -7.39
CA PRO A 880 -10.54 15.28 -8.18
C PRO A 880 -11.46 16.17 -7.33
N ALA A 881 -11.86 15.76 -6.12
CA ALA A 881 -12.66 16.61 -5.23
C ALA A 881 -11.92 17.90 -4.85
N ILE A 882 -10.61 17.81 -4.55
CA ILE A 882 -9.76 18.97 -4.27
C ILE A 882 -9.63 19.88 -5.50
N LEU A 883 -9.41 19.33 -6.70
CA LEU A 883 -9.33 20.13 -7.93
C LEU A 883 -10.64 20.86 -8.23
N ASN A 884 -11.78 20.18 -8.06
CA ASN A 884 -13.10 20.77 -8.24
C ASN A 884 -13.36 21.87 -7.20
N ALA A 885 -12.84 21.71 -5.97
CA ALA A 885 -12.92 22.73 -4.93
C ALA A 885 -12.05 23.96 -5.26
N ILE A 886 -10.84 23.77 -5.79
CA ILE A 886 -9.96 24.86 -6.27
C ILE A 886 -10.65 25.63 -7.40
N ARG A 887 -11.24 24.91 -8.37
CA ARG A 887 -12.01 25.52 -9.46
C ARG A 887 -13.20 26.31 -8.94
N HIS A 888 -13.93 25.80 -7.94
CA HIS A 888 -15.02 26.55 -7.32
C HIS A 888 -14.53 27.83 -6.62
N ALA A 889 -13.41 27.75 -5.89
CA ALA A 889 -12.86 28.88 -5.13
C ALA A 889 -12.43 30.04 -6.04
N CYS A 890 -11.70 29.75 -7.12
CA CYS A 890 -10.99 30.78 -7.89
C CYS A 890 -11.11 30.62 -9.41
N GLY A 891 -11.76 29.57 -9.91
CA GLY A 891 -11.90 29.27 -11.32
C GLY A 891 -10.65 28.68 -11.98
N ALA A 892 -9.59 28.41 -11.23
CA ALA A 892 -8.39 27.78 -11.78
C ALA A 892 -8.72 26.38 -12.30
N ARG A 893 -8.50 26.17 -13.61
CA ARG A 893 -8.63 24.86 -14.26
C ARG A 893 -7.25 24.25 -14.42
N LEU A 894 -6.97 23.21 -13.63
CA LEU A 894 -5.71 22.48 -13.69
C LEU A 894 -5.80 21.40 -14.77
N THR A 895 -4.73 21.22 -15.53
CA THR A 895 -4.59 20.17 -16.58
C THR A 895 -3.47 19.18 -16.26
N ARG A 896 -2.87 19.32 -15.07
CA ARG A 896 -1.72 18.56 -14.61
C ARG A 896 -1.71 18.49 -13.08
N LEU A 897 -1.34 17.34 -12.54
CA LEU A 897 -0.96 17.18 -11.13
C LEU A 897 0.55 17.09 -10.91
N PRO A 898 1.05 17.44 -9.70
CA PRO A 898 0.30 18.08 -8.61
C PRO A 898 -0.05 19.55 -8.88
N ALA A 899 -1.09 20.06 -8.21
CA ALA A 899 -1.54 21.45 -8.22
C ALA A 899 -0.65 22.33 -7.33
N LEU A 900 0.64 22.39 -7.67
CA LEU A 900 1.63 23.19 -6.97
C LEU A 900 1.25 24.68 -6.97
N PRO A 901 1.67 25.48 -5.97
CA PRO A 901 1.26 26.87 -5.87
C PRO A 901 1.50 27.71 -7.14
N HIS A 902 2.65 27.52 -7.79
CA HIS A 902 2.97 28.21 -9.05
C HIS A 902 2.07 27.77 -10.23
N ARG A 903 1.59 26.52 -10.25
CA ARG A 903 0.69 26.01 -11.28
C ARG A 903 -0.74 26.51 -11.06
N VAL A 904 -1.20 26.54 -9.80
CA VAL A 904 -2.49 27.13 -9.43
C VAL A 904 -2.51 28.61 -9.79
N LEU A 905 -1.48 29.36 -9.41
CA LEU A 905 -1.38 30.79 -9.73
C LEU A 905 -1.35 31.05 -11.24
N ALA A 906 -0.64 30.23 -12.01
CA ALA A 906 -0.65 30.31 -13.47
C ALA A 906 -2.06 30.06 -14.05
N ALA A 907 -2.78 29.07 -13.53
CA ALA A 907 -4.14 28.77 -13.96
C ALA A 907 -5.15 29.87 -13.59
N ILE A 908 -5.01 30.53 -12.43
CA ILE A 908 -5.81 31.71 -12.05
C ILE A 908 -5.61 32.84 -13.07
N ARG A 909 -4.35 33.19 -13.37
CA ARG A 909 -4.01 34.28 -14.30
C ARG A 909 -4.45 34.02 -15.74
N ALA A 910 -4.37 32.76 -16.18
CA ALA A 910 -4.85 32.38 -17.51
C ALA A 910 -6.35 32.68 -17.66
N LYS A 911 -7.15 32.37 -16.63
CA LYS A 911 -8.59 32.68 -16.61
C LYS A 911 -8.85 34.19 -16.73
N GLU A 912 -8.14 35.01 -15.97
CA GLU A 912 -8.27 36.48 -16.01
C GLU A 912 -7.99 37.09 -17.40
N THR A 913 -7.17 36.40 -18.22
CA THR A 913 -6.84 36.86 -19.58
C THR A 913 -7.90 36.43 -20.61
N THR A 914 -8.73 35.44 -20.27
CA THR A 914 -9.74 34.86 -21.17
C THR A 914 -11.18 35.32 -20.84
N SER A 915 -11.37 35.98 -19.69
CA SER A 915 -12.62 36.63 -19.25
C SER A 915 -12.57 38.12 -19.59
#